data_AF-A0AB38UFN6-F1
#
_entry.id   AF-A0AB38UFN6-F1
#
_cell.length_a   1.000
_cell.length_b   1.000
_cell.length_c   1.000
_cell.angle_alpha   90.00
_cell.angle_beta   90.00
_cell.angle_gamma   90.00
#
_symmetry.space_group_name_H-M   'P 1'
#
loop_
_entity.id
_entity.type
_entity.pdbx_description
1 polymer ?
#
loop_
_entity_poly.entity_id
_entity_poly.type
_entity_poly.pdbx_seq_one_letter_code
_entity_poly.pdbx_strand_id
1 'polypeptide(L)'
;MNFTDDDIKRIKDASANHLVDVVQDFQNLRKSGTSYVCDCPVCKASKKFSINPAKDIYSCFSCHQIAGVGALDYLMRVEKKEYPDALEYLAHKFNVILDQRPEQKKKPVTKMKQGSKKAKGNDVNSFCARMLSASGLTFEDVTARIYKTDETKSIFEIHTFRPGTINDSGAIDSKGDDVIIEYYDLEGMPVTYIRKDHRKRDTGERKEYFRVRWQFPDAHLDKEGKPFKYKSPPGSGTPIYIPERIRSMYKEKKEIPRLYIQEGEKKAEKACKHGIPSIAVSGIQNLGSKENNSLPEDIVKIITTCNVKEVAFIFDSDWDDISTNIRLNDRVEKRPYCFFYAAKNFKEYMRTLKNRNIYVEIYVGHIQKNSAGDKGLDDLLANTLKDHEDELAQDIEFACNDKKGFGKYVEMFKVTTWTDHKLQELWCLHSYEAFAERHKDILKNLPEFVFGRYRWKFDETGKVILAQPFDDDEKFWEEVEKEGRSGVRIEYQFCYVNSHNFLQNRGFGRLRRLDKTYQFIHLDPPVVKPIDASDARDYLFQFAKQYCKKEVHEMLIKGVSQYVGPDKLSLLNFIEPNFIKPNRESQYFYFNTKCWYVTKDNVQEIGYEVIDHHIWEEQQKIIPAKYLGSPLIHFKIDQDNQYSYTLSEEGKKSHYLQFLINTSNFTWRKSKEDFSPEEENENHIHLLSKLCAIGYMAMEAKDSNVAKAIIGMDGKQSEVGDSNGRSGKSLIGELLRCVVPTAYIPGKRSDIFNDQFIWNDVLENTKFVFIDDVLQNFNFEFLFPNITGDWSVNYKGGRRITLPFERSPKIYIATNHAIRGRGSSFTDRQWLLAFSDYYNDSHKPVDDFGIRFFSEWDFDQWNLTWNLLANCIQLYLQYGVVQAPGERLEQRILRQEIGETLISWADEYFSSEEHLNHRLVKKDLYDAFCIYDPMQRKYISPTAFKKKFIMYCDWKGYLFNPHKYDSKTGKPFKTDKDGCPVLDDKAGGVEYFTVGTGTCTGDSYSADTNFEDEQKLIDF
;
A
#
# COMPACT_ATOMS: atom_id res chain seq x y z
N MET A 1 -29.78 2.58 34.23
CA MET A 1 -28.65 2.66 35.21
C MET A 1 -27.35 2.72 34.41
N ASN A 2 -26.29 3.37 34.91
CA ASN A 2 -25.01 3.38 34.19
C ASN A 2 -24.13 2.25 34.76
N PHE A 3 -23.69 1.32 33.93
CA PHE A 3 -22.67 0.32 34.28
C PHE A 3 -21.28 0.96 34.17
N THR A 4 -20.33 0.63 35.05
CA THR A 4 -18.92 0.99 34.86
C THR A 4 -18.28 0.07 33.82
N ASP A 5 -17.13 0.47 33.25
CA ASP A 5 -16.40 -0.38 32.31
C ASP A 5 -16.02 -1.74 32.94
N ASP A 6 -15.77 -1.75 34.24
CA ASP A 6 -15.47 -2.96 35.00
C ASP A 6 -16.72 -3.82 35.27
N ASP A 7 -17.88 -3.20 35.54
CA ASP A 7 -19.16 -3.91 35.60
C ASP A 7 -19.49 -4.56 34.24
N ILE A 8 -19.32 -3.83 33.13
CA ILE A 8 -19.57 -4.34 31.77
C ILE A 8 -18.64 -5.51 31.47
N LYS A 9 -17.36 -5.40 31.85
CA LYS A 9 -16.38 -6.47 31.68
C LYS A 9 -16.77 -7.70 32.49
N ARG A 10 -17.08 -7.54 33.79
CA ARG A 10 -17.56 -8.64 34.64
C ARG A 10 -18.82 -9.31 34.11
N ILE A 11 -19.79 -8.54 33.60
CA ILE A 11 -21.02 -9.06 33.00
C ILE A 11 -20.71 -9.86 31.73
N LYS A 12 -19.86 -9.33 30.85
CA LYS A 12 -19.47 -10.01 29.60
C LYS A 12 -18.71 -11.30 29.89
N ASP A 13 -17.73 -11.25 30.79
CA ASP A 13 -16.93 -12.40 31.21
C ASP A 13 -17.83 -13.48 31.85
N ALA A 14 -18.77 -13.10 32.71
CA ALA A 14 -19.72 -14.03 33.33
C ALA A 14 -20.71 -14.66 32.34
N SER A 15 -21.07 -13.95 31.26
CA SER A 15 -21.99 -14.43 30.23
C SER A 15 -21.33 -15.22 29.09
N ALA A 16 -20.00 -15.25 29.02
CA ALA A 16 -19.25 -15.90 27.96
C ALA A 16 -19.46 -17.43 27.99
N ASN A 17 -19.68 -18.06 26.82
CA ASN A 17 -19.96 -19.50 26.68
C ASN A 17 -21.27 -19.98 27.33
N HIS A 18 -22.12 -19.06 27.82
CA HIS A 18 -23.42 -19.35 28.42
C HIS A 18 -24.60 -18.93 27.51
N LEU A 19 -24.39 -18.83 26.19
CA LEU A 19 -25.45 -18.50 25.23
C LEU A 19 -26.64 -19.44 25.32
N VAL A 20 -26.41 -20.75 25.48
CA VAL A 20 -27.50 -21.74 25.57
C VAL A 20 -28.40 -21.42 26.76
N ASP A 21 -27.81 -21.12 27.92
CA ASP A 21 -28.56 -20.83 29.15
C ASP A 21 -29.43 -19.59 28.98
N VAL A 22 -28.96 -18.58 28.24
CA VAL A 22 -29.72 -17.35 27.95
C VAL A 22 -30.83 -17.61 26.94
N VAL A 23 -30.57 -18.37 25.88
CA VAL A 23 -31.59 -18.64 24.85
C VAL A 23 -32.71 -19.53 25.39
N GLN A 24 -32.41 -20.44 26.33
CA GLN A 24 -33.41 -21.30 26.97
C GLN A 24 -34.50 -20.55 27.74
N ASP A 25 -34.23 -19.32 28.18
CA ASP A 25 -35.26 -18.50 28.85
C ASP A 25 -36.35 -18.04 27.89
N PHE A 26 -36.04 -17.99 26.59
CA PHE A 26 -36.93 -17.44 25.55
C PHE A 26 -37.43 -18.51 24.59
N GLN A 27 -36.65 -19.57 24.34
CA GLN A 27 -36.94 -20.59 23.34
C GLN A 27 -36.82 -22.01 23.89
N ASN A 28 -37.75 -22.88 23.48
CA ASN A 28 -37.69 -24.30 23.79
C ASN A 28 -36.67 -25.01 22.88
N LEU A 29 -35.47 -25.26 23.41
CA LEU A 29 -34.39 -25.91 22.68
C LEU A 29 -34.53 -27.42 22.66
N ARG A 30 -34.26 -28.04 21.50
CA ARG A 30 -34.11 -29.49 21.35
C ARG A 30 -32.69 -29.84 20.97
N LYS A 31 -32.11 -30.85 21.61
CA LYS A 31 -30.74 -31.29 21.30
C LYS A 31 -30.69 -31.99 19.94
N SER A 32 -29.73 -31.59 19.10
CA SER A 32 -29.48 -32.18 17.78
C SER A 32 -27.97 -32.33 17.57
N GLY A 33 -27.45 -33.50 17.93
CA GLY A 33 -26.01 -33.77 17.95
C GLY A 33 -25.29 -32.93 19.01
N THR A 34 -24.25 -32.20 18.60
CA THR A 34 -23.47 -31.28 19.43
C THR A 34 -24.09 -29.88 19.56
N SER A 35 -25.17 -29.61 18.83
CA SER A 35 -25.85 -28.30 18.79
C SER A 35 -27.27 -28.41 19.35
N TYR A 36 -27.88 -27.26 19.64
CA TYR A 36 -29.30 -27.14 19.99
C TYR A 36 -30.06 -26.51 18.83
N VAL A 37 -31.28 -26.97 18.58
CA VAL A 37 -32.16 -26.43 17.54
C VAL A 37 -33.54 -26.08 18.08
N CYS A 38 -34.12 -25.01 17.54
CA CYS A 38 -35.51 -24.62 17.78
C CYS A 38 -36.13 -23.99 16.50
N ASP A 39 -37.41 -23.66 16.60
CA ASP A 39 -38.09 -22.89 15.57
C ASP A 39 -37.58 -21.44 15.62
N CYS A 40 -37.35 -20.83 14.47
CA CYS A 40 -36.76 -19.50 14.44
C CYS A 40 -37.69 -18.44 15.07
N PRO A 41 -37.23 -17.65 16.06
CA PRO A 41 -38.08 -16.66 16.73
C PRO A 41 -38.63 -15.59 15.78
N VAL A 42 -37.92 -15.30 14.68
CA VAL A 42 -38.27 -14.25 13.72
C VAL A 42 -38.99 -14.79 12.48
N CYS A 43 -38.39 -15.74 11.73
CA CYS A 43 -39.01 -16.25 10.50
C CYS A 43 -39.94 -17.45 10.71
N LYS A 44 -40.07 -17.94 11.95
CA LYS A 44 -40.94 -19.08 12.35
C LYS A 44 -40.66 -20.40 11.62
N ALA A 45 -39.56 -20.50 10.86
CA ALA A 45 -39.16 -21.73 10.18
C ALA A 45 -38.82 -22.83 11.19
N SER A 46 -39.42 -24.01 11.03
CA SER A 46 -39.34 -25.08 12.03
C SER A 46 -37.98 -25.76 12.07
N LYS A 47 -37.39 -25.87 13.27
CA LYS A 47 -36.07 -26.49 13.55
C LYS A 47 -34.90 -25.95 12.71
N LYS A 48 -34.97 -24.68 12.27
CA LYS A 48 -33.94 -24.05 11.44
C LYS A 48 -33.04 -23.07 12.21
N PHE A 49 -33.36 -22.76 13.47
CA PHE A 49 -32.50 -21.97 14.34
C PHE A 49 -31.59 -22.89 15.12
N SER A 50 -30.27 -22.76 14.95
CA SER A 50 -29.25 -23.61 15.53
C SER A 50 -28.32 -22.81 16.42
N ILE A 51 -27.95 -23.40 17.57
CA ILE A 51 -27.06 -22.82 18.56
C ILE A 51 -25.94 -23.82 18.81
N ASN A 52 -24.69 -23.40 18.63
CA ASN A 52 -23.52 -24.20 18.91
C ASN A 52 -22.87 -23.74 20.23
N PRO A 53 -22.96 -24.53 21.30
CA PRO A 53 -22.43 -24.16 22.61
C PRO A 53 -20.90 -24.01 22.62
N ALA A 54 -20.19 -24.89 21.90
CA ALA A 54 -18.72 -24.91 21.90
C ALA A 54 -18.11 -23.70 21.17
N LYS A 55 -18.87 -23.08 20.27
CA LYS A 55 -18.47 -21.89 19.52
C LYS A 55 -19.16 -20.62 20.01
N ASP A 56 -20.07 -20.73 20.98
CA ASP A 56 -20.92 -19.64 21.48
C ASP A 56 -21.65 -18.85 20.37
N ILE A 57 -22.09 -19.53 19.30
CA ILE A 57 -22.74 -18.91 18.14
C ILE A 57 -24.17 -19.40 17.94
N TYR A 58 -25.01 -18.54 17.37
CA TYR A 58 -26.35 -18.89 16.90
C TYR A 58 -26.54 -18.49 15.44
N SER A 59 -27.32 -19.26 14.68
CA SER A 59 -27.69 -18.93 13.31
C SER A 59 -29.01 -19.57 12.87
N CYS A 60 -29.77 -18.87 12.02
CA CYS A 60 -30.93 -19.42 11.32
C CYS A 60 -30.57 -19.81 9.90
N PHE A 61 -30.62 -21.10 9.59
CA PHE A 61 -30.35 -21.66 8.26
C PHE A 61 -31.47 -21.42 7.23
N SER A 62 -32.56 -20.75 7.61
CA SER A 62 -33.68 -20.46 6.69
C SER A 62 -33.71 -19.01 6.22
N CYS A 63 -33.50 -18.04 7.11
CA CYS A 63 -33.52 -16.63 6.71
C CYS A 63 -32.14 -16.05 6.49
N HIS A 64 -31.07 -16.67 7.01
CA HIS A 64 -29.67 -16.20 6.98
C HIS A 64 -29.42 -14.78 7.53
N GLN A 65 -30.47 -14.03 7.86
CA GLN A 65 -30.44 -12.68 8.42
C GLN A 65 -30.14 -12.67 9.92
N ILE A 66 -30.24 -13.82 10.58
CA ILE A 66 -30.08 -13.95 12.03
C ILE A 66 -28.93 -14.90 12.28
N ALA A 67 -27.75 -14.32 12.50
CA ALA A 67 -26.56 -15.00 12.96
C ALA A 67 -25.77 -14.05 13.86
N GLY A 68 -25.16 -14.59 14.90
CA GLY A 68 -24.46 -13.81 15.91
C GLY A 68 -23.65 -14.67 16.86
N VAL A 69 -22.94 -13.99 17.76
CA VAL A 69 -22.00 -14.62 18.71
C VAL A 69 -22.27 -14.09 20.10
N GLY A 70 -22.44 -14.99 21.06
CA GLY A 70 -22.59 -14.69 22.47
C GLY A 70 -23.99 -14.25 22.90
N ALA A 71 -24.23 -14.35 24.21
CA ALA A 71 -25.52 -14.07 24.84
C ALA A 71 -25.99 -12.61 24.68
N LEU A 72 -25.07 -11.64 24.79
CA LEU A 72 -25.39 -10.22 24.68
C LEU A 72 -25.90 -9.86 23.27
N ASP A 73 -25.24 -10.38 22.23
CA ASP A 73 -25.65 -10.15 20.84
C ASP A 73 -27.01 -10.81 20.55
N TYR A 74 -27.26 -12.00 21.09
CA TYR A 74 -28.57 -12.66 21.00
C TYR A 74 -29.69 -11.79 21.60
N LEU A 75 -29.52 -11.27 22.81
CA LEU A 75 -30.52 -10.43 23.48
C LEU A 75 -30.81 -9.14 22.69
N MET A 76 -29.79 -8.56 22.05
CA MET A 76 -29.94 -7.35 21.27
C MET A 76 -30.54 -7.60 19.88
N ARG A 77 -30.06 -8.59 19.15
CA ARG A 77 -30.46 -8.81 17.75
C ARG A 77 -31.73 -9.64 17.60
N VAL A 78 -31.92 -10.63 18.47
CA VAL A 78 -33.04 -11.57 18.41
C VAL A 78 -34.18 -11.10 19.31
N GLU A 79 -33.88 -10.82 20.58
CA GLU A 79 -34.90 -10.36 21.56
C GLU A 79 -35.12 -8.84 21.52
N LYS A 80 -34.38 -8.10 20.69
CA LYS A 80 -34.51 -6.64 20.49
C LYS A 80 -34.42 -5.81 21.78
N LYS A 81 -33.61 -6.26 22.74
CA LYS A 81 -33.34 -5.48 23.96
C LYS A 81 -32.33 -4.36 23.67
N GLU A 82 -32.59 -3.21 24.26
CA GLU A 82 -31.61 -2.11 24.30
C GLU A 82 -30.37 -2.55 25.09
N TYR A 83 -29.19 -2.03 24.75
CA TYR A 83 -27.91 -2.45 25.35
C TYR A 83 -27.91 -2.43 26.90
N PRO A 84 -28.43 -1.38 27.58
CA PRO A 84 -28.48 -1.37 29.04
C PRO A 84 -29.40 -2.45 29.62
N ASP A 85 -30.53 -2.72 28.97
CA ASP A 85 -31.51 -3.71 29.42
C ASP A 85 -30.98 -5.14 29.21
N ALA A 86 -30.18 -5.35 28.16
CA ALA A 86 -29.50 -6.61 27.91
C ALA A 86 -28.39 -6.87 28.95
N LEU A 87 -27.62 -5.84 29.34
CA LEU A 87 -26.62 -5.94 30.42
C LEU A 87 -27.27 -6.18 31.78
N GLU A 88 -28.38 -5.50 32.08
CA GLU A 88 -29.15 -5.71 33.31
C GLU A 88 -29.68 -7.13 33.39
N TYR A 89 -30.23 -7.65 32.28
CA TYR A 89 -30.67 -9.04 32.17
C TYR A 89 -29.55 -10.04 32.48
N LEU A 90 -28.38 -9.85 31.88
CA LEU A 90 -27.23 -10.73 32.10
C LEU A 90 -26.66 -10.61 33.51
N ALA A 91 -26.58 -9.39 34.06
CA ALA A 91 -26.13 -9.16 35.43
C ALA A 91 -27.02 -9.89 36.44
N HIS A 92 -28.35 -9.82 36.26
CA HIS A 92 -29.30 -10.54 37.10
C HIS A 92 -29.22 -12.05 36.91
N LYS A 93 -29.15 -12.54 35.65
CA LYS A 93 -29.14 -13.98 35.37
C LYS A 93 -27.88 -14.69 35.88
N PHE A 94 -26.72 -14.04 35.77
CA PHE A 94 -25.45 -14.60 36.22
C PHE A 94 -25.02 -14.11 37.62
N ASN A 95 -25.91 -13.43 38.36
CA ASN A 95 -25.68 -12.91 39.71
C ASN A 95 -24.38 -12.09 39.83
N VAL A 96 -24.10 -11.24 38.84
CA VAL A 96 -22.90 -10.40 38.84
C VAL A 96 -23.08 -9.27 39.84
N ILE A 97 -22.25 -9.24 40.88
CA ILE A 97 -22.24 -8.20 41.89
C ILE A 97 -21.73 -6.91 41.24
N LEU A 98 -22.64 -5.93 41.11
CA LEU A 98 -22.33 -4.58 40.64
C LEU A 98 -21.79 -3.75 41.79
N ASP A 99 -20.78 -2.94 41.53
CA ASP A 99 -20.20 -2.10 42.58
C ASP A 99 -21.20 -1.03 43.03
N GLN A 100 -21.38 -0.89 44.35
CA GLN A 100 -22.12 0.24 44.91
C GLN A 100 -21.30 1.52 44.70
N ARG A 101 -21.85 2.44 43.91
CA ARG A 101 -21.23 3.76 43.71
C ARG A 101 -21.30 4.58 45.01
N PRO A 102 -20.23 5.34 45.36
CA PRO A 102 -20.41 6.51 46.19
C PRO A 102 -21.41 7.44 45.50
N GLU A 103 -22.37 8.01 46.23
CA GLU A 103 -23.28 9.02 45.68
C GLU A 103 -22.46 10.21 45.13
N GLN A 104 -22.21 10.21 43.83
CA GLN A 104 -21.83 11.43 43.14
C GLN A 104 -23.05 12.37 43.23
N LYS A 105 -22.91 13.43 44.03
CA LYS A 105 -23.85 14.56 44.03
C LYS A 105 -24.09 14.97 42.58
N LYS A 106 -25.28 14.66 42.05
CA LYS A 106 -25.70 15.10 40.72
C LYS A 106 -25.56 16.63 40.68
N LYS A 107 -24.68 17.13 39.81
CA LYS A 107 -24.62 18.56 39.50
C LYS A 107 -26.02 18.99 39.03
N PRO A 108 -26.61 20.07 39.57
CA PRO A 108 -27.89 20.55 39.11
C PRO A 108 -27.74 21.05 37.67
N VAL A 109 -28.32 20.31 36.72
CA VAL A 109 -28.51 20.77 35.35
C VAL A 109 -29.52 21.90 35.39
N THR A 110 -29.11 23.09 34.96
CA THR A 110 -30.03 24.21 34.74
C THR A 110 -31.00 23.82 33.63
N LYS A 111 -32.23 23.43 33.97
CA LYS A 111 -33.26 23.12 32.96
C LYS A 111 -33.57 24.39 32.16
N MET A 112 -33.37 24.34 30.84
CA MET A 112 -33.83 25.39 29.92
C MET A 112 -35.37 25.48 29.98
N LYS A 113 -35.92 26.71 30.08
CA LYS A 113 -37.37 26.94 30.07
C LYS A 113 -37.97 26.51 28.71
N GLN A 114 -38.81 25.48 28.73
CA GLN A 114 -39.35 24.80 27.54
C GLN A 114 -40.26 25.67 26.64
N GLY A 115 -40.86 26.73 27.18
CA GLY A 115 -41.98 27.44 26.54
C GLY A 115 -41.62 28.33 25.34
N SER A 116 -40.46 28.98 25.32
CA SER A 116 -40.17 30.05 24.34
C SER A 116 -39.33 29.61 23.13
N LYS A 117 -38.59 28.49 23.20
CA LYS A 117 -37.69 28.03 22.12
C LYS A 117 -38.24 26.93 21.22
N LYS A 118 -39.33 26.23 21.62
CA LYS A 118 -40.05 25.27 20.76
C LYS A 118 -40.64 25.96 19.51
N ALA A 119 -40.96 27.25 19.62
CA ALA A 119 -41.41 28.10 18.52
C ALA A 119 -40.30 28.49 17.51
N LYS A 120 -39.01 28.29 17.85
CA LYS A 120 -37.85 28.54 16.97
C LYS A 120 -37.24 27.25 16.38
N GLY A 121 -37.90 26.10 16.53
CA GLY A 121 -37.46 24.82 15.94
C GLY A 121 -36.34 24.08 16.71
N ASN A 122 -35.96 24.55 17.90
CA ASN A 122 -34.90 23.91 18.69
C ASN A 122 -35.43 22.76 19.55
N ASP A 123 -35.00 21.52 19.28
CA ASP A 123 -35.23 20.39 20.18
C ASP A 123 -34.28 20.45 21.37
N VAL A 124 -34.82 20.88 22.51
CA VAL A 124 -34.13 21.01 23.79
C VAL A 124 -33.69 19.66 24.39
N ASN A 125 -34.16 18.54 23.84
CA ASN A 125 -33.79 17.19 24.27
C ASN A 125 -32.72 16.52 23.39
N SER A 126 -32.35 17.13 22.25
CA SER A 126 -31.34 16.59 21.35
C SER A 126 -29.98 16.40 22.05
N PHE A 127 -29.20 15.43 21.59
CA PHE A 127 -27.82 15.25 22.05
C PHE A 127 -26.97 16.50 21.80
N CYS A 128 -27.19 17.20 20.68
CA CYS A 128 -26.52 18.48 20.40
C CYS A 128 -26.79 19.52 21.51
N ALA A 129 -28.05 19.72 21.89
CA ALA A 129 -28.42 20.65 22.97
C ALA A 129 -27.79 20.26 24.31
N ARG A 130 -27.81 18.97 24.65
CA ARG A 130 -27.16 18.45 25.87
C ARG A 130 -25.65 18.65 25.84
N MET A 131 -25.01 18.42 24.69
CA MET A 131 -23.57 18.58 24.50
C MET A 131 -23.13 20.04 24.64
N LEU A 132 -23.85 20.98 24.02
CA LEU A 132 -23.58 22.41 24.15
C LEU A 132 -23.77 22.87 25.59
N SER A 133 -24.88 22.47 26.22
CA SER A 133 -25.17 22.82 27.61
C SER A 133 -24.12 22.28 28.59
N ALA A 134 -23.57 21.08 28.35
CA ALA A 134 -22.50 20.51 29.18
C ALA A 134 -21.21 21.33 29.14
N SER A 135 -20.90 21.96 28.00
CA SER A 135 -19.77 22.91 27.85
C SER A 135 -20.17 24.36 28.20
N GLY A 136 -21.36 24.60 28.77
CA GLY A 136 -21.83 25.94 29.13
C GLY A 136 -22.10 26.86 27.94
N LEU A 137 -22.46 26.28 26.79
CA LEU A 137 -22.82 26.96 25.54
C LEU A 137 -24.32 26.79 25.24
N THR A 138 -24.86 27.73 24.48
CA THR A 138 -26.22 27.70 23.92
C THR A 138 -26.16 27.77 22.40
N PHE A 139 -27.26 27.45 21.72
CA PHE A 139 -27.35 27.62 20.26
C PHE A 139 -27.08 29.06 19.80
N GLU A 140 -27.39 30.06 20.62
CA GLU A 140 -27.11 31.47 20.32
C GLU A 140 -25.62 31.77 20.36
N ASP A 141 -24.88 31.13 21.28
CA ASP A 141 -23.42 31.30 21.39
C ASP A 141 -22.67 30.73 20.16
N VAL A 142 -23.29 29.79 19.45
CA VAL A 142 -22.72 29.12 18.28
C VAL A 142 -23.43 29.48 16.96
N THR A 143 -24.11 30.62 16.94
CA THR A 143 -24.75 31.15 15.71
C THR A 143 -23.72 31.90 14.88
N ALA A 144 -23.57 31.50 13.61
CA ALA A 144 -22.79 32.19 12.60
C ALA A 144 -23.69 33.07 11.71
N ARG A 145 -23.14 34.21 11.26
CA ARG A 145 -23.77 35.09 10.26
C ARG A 145 -23.15 34.81 8.90
N ILE A 146 -23.92 34.21 8.00
CA ILE A 146 -23.45 33.75 6.69
C ILE A 146 -24.05 34.58 5.55
N TYR A 147 -23.30 34.73 4.46
CA TYR A 147 -23.79 35.38 3.23
C TYR A 147 -24.11 34.31 2.18
N LYS A 148 -25.21 34.49 1.45
CA LYS A 148 -25.50 33.68 0.27
C LYS A 148 -25.13 34.45 -1.00
N THR A 149 -24.53 33.76 -1.97
CA THR A 149 -24.09 34.28 -3.27
C THR A 149 -25.21 34.66 -4.24
N ASP A 150 -26.43 34.92 -3.75
CA ASP A 150 -27.52 35.45 -4.58
C ASP A 150 -27.47 36.98 -4.54
N GLU A 151 -27.84 37.64 -5.65
CA GLU A 151 -27.67 39.09 -5.95
C GLU A 151 -28.23 40.08 -4.89
N THR A 152 -28.88 39.58 -3.82
CA THR A 152 -29.53 40.36 -2.75
C THR A 152 -28.72 40.54 -1.47
N LYS A 153 -27.52 39.94 -1.31
CA LYS A 153 -26.67 40.03 -0.10
C LYS A 153 -27.45 39.87 1.23
N SER A 154 -28.38 38.94 1.29
CA SER A 154 -29.13 38.64 2.53
C SER A 154 -28.24 37.92 3.54
N ILE A 155 -28.24 38.39 4.79
CA ILE A 155 -27.53 37.77 5.93
C ILE A 155 -28.45 36.72 6.55
N PHE A 156 -27.99 35.46 6.65
CA PHE A 156 -28.69 34.40 7.36
C PHE A 156 -27.97 34.07 8.66
N GLU A 157 -28.74 33.84 9.72
CA GLU A 157 -28.23 33.33 11.01
C GLU A 157 -28.43 31.81 11.06
N ILE A 158 -27.34 31.06 11.18
CA ILE A 158 -27.34 29.59 11.23
C ILE A 158 -26.52 29.09 12.42
N HIS A 159 -26.94 27.97 13.01
CA HIS A 159 -26.19 27.34 14.11
C HIS A 159 -25.07 26.47 13.54
N THR A 160 -23.81 26.76 13.88
CA THR A 160 -22.65 25.98 13.43
C THR A 160 -22.67 24.55 13.99
N PHE A 161 -23.36 24.32 15.11
CA PHE A 161 -23.67 23.01 15.68
C PHE A 161 -25.16 22.74 15.54
N ARG A 162 -25.53 21.63 14.89
CA ARG A 162 -26.93 21.23 14.74
C ARG A 162 -27.13 19.72 14.88
N PRO A 163 -28.30 19.27 15.37
CA PRO A 163 -28.66 17.85 15.33
C PRO A 163 -28.67 17.35 13.88
N GLY A 164 -28.10 16.17 13.67
CA GLY A 164 -28.09 15.50 12.38
C GLY A 164 -27.02 14.41 12.34
N THR A 165 -27.24 13.39 11.53
CA THR A 165 -26.29 12.30 11.29
C THR A 165 -25.86 12.28 9.83
N ILE A 166 -25.08 11.27 9.43
CA ILE A 166 -24.79 11.00 8.02
C ILE A 166 -25.37 9.64 7.63
N ASN A 167 -25.95 9.58 6.43
CA ASN A 167 -26.40 8.31 5.85
C ASN A 167 -25.24 7.54 5.20
N ASP A 168 -25.54 6.37 4.63
CA ASP A 168 -24.55 5.50 3.99
C ASP A 168 -23.83 6.16 2.80
N SER A 169 -24.43 7.16 2.16
CA SER A 169 -23.81 7.94 1.07
C SER A 169 -22.94 9.10 1.56
N GLY A 170 -22.85 9.29 2.89
CA GLY A 170 -22.09 10.37 3.51
C GLY A 170 -22.76 11.74 3.42
N ALA A 171 -24.03 11.80 3.03
CA ALA A 171 -24.83 13.02 3.04
C ALA A 171 -25.46 13.24 4.43
N ILE A 172 -25.66 14.51 4.80
CA ILE A 172 -26.28 14.87 6.08
C ILE A 172 -27.74 14.42 6.08
N ASP A 173 -28.12 13.61 7.06
CA ASP A 173 -29.49 13.26 7.37
C ASP A 173 -29.94 14.03 8.62
N SER A 174 -30.89 14.95 8.42
CA SER A 174 -31.44 15.80 9.48
C SER A 174 -32.34 15.06 10.47
N LYS A 175 -32.66 13.77 10.24
CA LYS A 175 -33.46 12.94 11.16
C LYS A 175 -32.65 12.33 12.30
N GLY A 176 -31.31 12.32 12.21
CA GLY A 176 -30.45 11.78 13.27
C GLY A 176 -30.24 12.73 14.45
N ASP A 177 -29.82 12.18 15.60
CA ASP A 177 -29.50 12.94 16.83
C ASP A 177 -27.98 13.07 17.08
N ASP A 178 -27.12 12.70 16.12
CA ASP A 178 -25.70 13.05 16.19
C ASP A 178 -25.50 14.58 16.04
N VAL A 179 -24.27 15.07 16.13
CA VAL A 179 -23.99 16.50 15.94
C VAL A 179 -23.19 16.75 14.67
N ILE A 180 -23.77 17.56 13.78
CA ILE A 180 -23.08 18.14 12.63
C ILE A 180 -22.45 19.46 13.06
N ILE A 181 -21.16 19.62 12.75
CA ILE A 181 -20.35 20.82 13.01
C ILE A 181 -19.93 21.41 11.67
N GLU A 182 -20.49 22.57 11.32
CA GLU A 182 -20.25 23.26 10.05
C GLU A 182 -19.14 24.32 10.18
N TYR A 183 -18.38 24.50 9.10
CA TYR A 183 -17.22 25.38 9.06
C TYR A 183 -17.46 26.51 8.08
N TYR A 184 -17.11 27.74 8.47
CA TYR A 184 -17.20 28.92 7.61
C TYR A 184 -15.89 29.69 7.61
N ASP A 185 -15.52 30.21 6.44
CA ASP A 185 -14.32 31.02 6.23
C ASP A 185 -14.46 32.43 6.83
N LEU A 186 -13.45 33.28 6.65
CA LEU A 186 -13.43 34.64 7.20
C LEU A 186 -14.56 35.54 6.68
N GLU A 187 -15.04 35.29 5.47
CA GLU A 187 -16.15 36.03 4.89
C GLU A 187 -17.49 35.51 5.38
N GLY A 188 -17.55 34.30 5.95
CA GLY A 188 -18.78 33.64 6.38
C GLY A 188 -19.39 32.78 5.28
N MET A 189 -18.59 32.35 4.30
CA MET A 189 -18.98 31.35 3.31
C MET A 189 -18.65 29.94 3.83
N PRO A 190 -19.45 28.90 3.50
CA PRO A 190 -19.13 27.53 3.88
C PRO A 190 -17.74 27.14 3.39
N VAL A 191 -16.90 26.61 4.29
CA VAL A 191 -15.62 26.03 3.90
C VAL A 191 -15.92 24.85 2.99
N THR A 192 -15.34 24.86 1.80
CA THR A 192 -15.51 23.76 0.84
C THR A 192 -14.21 22.99 0.66
N TYR A 193 -14.34 21.71 0.37
CA TYR A 193 -13.25 20.88 -0.09
C TYR A 193 -13.63 20.31 -1.45
N ILE A 194 -12.62 20.08 -2.29
CA ILE A 194 -12.84 19.35 -3.53
C ILE A 194 -13.02 17.89 -3.15
N ARG A 195 -14.18 17.32 -3.47
CA ARG A 195 -14.42 15.90 -3.24
C ARG A 195 -13.36 15.14 -4.03
N LYS A 196 -12.60 14.34 -3.32
CA LYS A 196 -11.65 13.45 -3.96
C LYS A 196 -12.37 12.16 -4.32
N ASP A 197 -12.12 11.66 -5.53
CA ASP A 197 -12.59 10.34 -5.93
C ASP A 197 -11.90 9.25 -5.06
N HIS A 198 -12.27 7.98 -5.26
CA HIS A 198 -11.64 6.85 -4.57
C HIS A 198 -10.10 6.76 -4.76
N ARG A 199 -9.55 7.60 -5.64
CA ARG A 199 -8.17 7.63 -6.13
C ARG A 199 -7.44 8.89 -5.67
N LYS A 200 -8.05 9.64 -4.74
CA LYS A 200 -7.57 10.92 -4.19
C LYS A 200 -7.42 12.05 -5.21
N ARG A 201 -8.04 11.96 -6.39
CA ARG A 201 -8.03 13.03 -7.40
C ARG A 201 -9.24 13.92 -7.26
N ASP A 202 -9.00 15.19 -7.54
CA ASP A 202 -9.99 16.25 -7.46
C ASP A 202 -11.10 16.03 -8.49
N THR A 203 -12.31 15.69 -8.05
CA THR A 203 -13.47 15.47 -8.94
C THR A 203 -14.01 16.76 -9.55
N GLY A 204 -13.46 17.91 -9.15
CA GLY A 204 -14.03 19.24 -9.45
C GLY A 204 -15.32 19.55 -8.66
N GLU A 205 -15.99 18.54 -8.09
CA GLU A 205 -17.17 18.69 -7.24
C GLU A 205 -16.73 19.31 -5.90
N ARG A 206 -17.08 20.57 -5.65
CA ARG A 206 -16.88 21.21 -4.34
C ARG A 206 -18.01 20.80 -3.40
N LYS A 207 -17.65 20.24 -2.25
CA LYS A 207 -18.59 19.93 -1.17
C LYS A 207 -18.28 20.76 0.06
N GLU A 208 -19.31 21.07 0.82
CA GLU A 208 -19.18 21.74 2.11
C GLU A 208 -18.48 20.83 3.12
N TYR A 209 -17.52 21.37 3.84
CA TYR A 209 -16.82 20.70 4.92
C TYR A 209 -17.65 20.78 6.19
N PHE A 210 -17.88 19.63 6.81
CA PHE A 210 -18.50 19.51 8.12
C PHE A 210 -17.89 18.33 8.87
N ARG A 211 -17.91 18.35 10.21
CA ARG A 211 -17.54 17.19 11.04
C ARG A 211 -18.77 16.60 11.68
N VAL A 212 -18.76 15.29 11.85
CA VAL A 212 -19.79 14.55 12.60
C VAL A 212 -19.22 14.15 13.94
N ARG A 213 -19.97 14.45 15.00
CA ARG A 213 -19.70 14.05 16.38
C ARG A 213 -20.74 13.01 16.76
N TRP A 214 -20.29 11.76 16.88
CA TRP A 214 -21.16 10.64 17.22
C TRP A 214 -21.65 10.72 18.67
N GLN A 215 -22.94 10.46 18.87
CA GLN A 215 -23.55 10.27 20.18
C GLN A 215 -22.99 9.01 20.87
N PHE A 216 -22.82 7.93 20.10
CA PHE A 216 -22.32 6.64 20.55
C PHE A 216 -21.06 6.23 19.78
N PRO A 217 -19.87 6.71 20.17
CA PRO A 217 -18.61 6.39 19.50
C PRO A 217 -18.34 4.88 19.38
N ASP A 218 -18.81 4.07 20.33
CA ASP A 218 -18.58 2.62 20.35
C ASP A 218 -19.32 1.87 19.23
N ALA A 219 -20.36 2.47 18.65
CA ALA A 219 -21.04 1.94 17.46
C ALA A 219 -20.26 2.25 16.15
N HIS A 220 -19.25 3.12 16.23
CA HIS A 220 -18.46 3.58 15.10
C HIS A 220 -16.99 3.27 15.33
N LEU A 221 -16.60 2.06 14.92
CA LEU A 221 -15.23 1.57 15.04
C LEU A 221 -14.37 2.02 13.85
N ASP A 222 -13.12 2.33 14.12
CA ASP A 222 -12.11 2.59 13.10
C ASP A 222 -11.58 1.27 12.48
N LYS A 223 -10.60 1.39 11.58
CA LYS A 223 -10.00 0.23 10.88
C LYS A 223 -9.31 -0.76 11.82
N GLU A 224 -8.99 -0.36 13.04
CA GLU A 224 -8.35 -1.17 14.07
C GLU A 224 -9.36 -1.70 15.11
N GLY A 225 -10.66 -1.44 14.91
CA GLY A 225 -11.72 -1.85 15.81
C GLY A 225 -11.87 -0.94 17.05
N LYS A 226 -11.28 0.26 17.04
CA LYS A 226 -11.36 1.21 18.14
C LYS A 226 -12.48 2.24 17.92
N PRO A 227 -13.30 2.54 18.95
CA PRO A 227 -14.29 3.61 18.90
C PRO A 227 -13.68 4.96 18.53
N PHE A 228 -14.24 5.67 17.54
CA PHE A 228 -13.77 7.02 17.21
C PHE A 228 -14.85 8.10 17.43
N LYS A 229 -14.47 9.18 18.12
CA LYS A 229 -15.39 10.23 18.59
C LYS A 229 -15.92 11.13 17.46
N TYR A 230 -15.07 11.50 16.50
CA TYR A 230 -15.38 12.50 15.48
C TYR A 230 -15.02 11.98 14.09
N LYS A 231 -15.89 12.20 13.11
CA LYS A 231 -15.64 11.90 11.69
C LYS A 231 -15.46 13.19 10.90
N SER A 232 -14.38 13.28 10.14
CA SER A 232 -14.25 14.30 9.07
C SER A 232 -14.56 13.66 7.72
N PRO A 233 -14.95 14.45 6.71
CA PRO A 233 -15.21 13.92 5.38
C PRO A 233 -13.91 13.34 4.78
N PRO A 234 -13.97 12.19 4.07
CA PRO A 234 -12.77 11.60 3.52
C PRO A 234 -12.08 12.54 2.50
N GLY A 235 -10.76 12.70 2.62
CA GLY A 235 -9.96 13.48 1.66
C GLY A 235 -10.12 15.00 1.74
N SER A 236 -10.84 15.52 2.74
CA SER A 236 -11.20 16.94 2.84
C SER A 236 -10.15 17.85 3.48
N GLY A 237 -8.98 17.32 3.83
CA GLY A 237 -7.99 18.05 4.63
C GLY A 237 -8.46 18.35 6.05
N THR A 238 -7.76 19.27 6.72
CA THR A 238 -8.01 19.67 8.12
C THR A 238 -8.13 21.19 8.24
N PRO A 239 -9.25 21.78 7.77
CA PRO A 239 -9.48 23.21 7.93
C PRO A 239 -9.58 23.60 9.40
N ILE A 240 -9.31 24.88 9.68
CA ILE A 240 -9.45 25.47 11.00
C ILE A 240 -10.90 25.88 11.24
N TYR A 241 -11.34 25.76 12.49
CA TYR A 241 -12.65 26.27 12.91
C TYR A 241 -12.49 27.70 13.43
N ILE A 242 -13.22 28.64 12.82
CA ILE A 242 -13.20 30.06 13.16
C ILE A 242 -14.54 30.41 13.81
N PRO A 243 -14.59 30.78 15.10
CA PRO A 243 -15.82 31.26 15.73
C PRO A 243 -16.34 32.56 15.12
N GLU A 244 -17.65 32.82 15.24
CA GLU A 244 -18.27 34.04 14.70
C GLU A 244 -17.67 35.32 15.29
N ARG A 245 -17.26 35.28 16.56
CA ARG A 245 -16.60 36.40 17.22
C ARG A 245 -15.28 36.79 16.53
N ILE A 246 -14.49 35.80 16.08
CA ILE A 246 -13.24 36.05 15.35
C ILE A 246 -13.52 36.61 13.97
N ARG A 247 -14.51 36.06 13.24
CA ARG A 247 -14.94 36.61 11.95
C ARG A 247 -15.41 38.06 12.07
N SER A 248 -16.19 38.37 13.10
CA SER A 248 -16.66 39.73 13.38
C SER A 248 -15.49 40.68 13.65
N MET A 249 -14.55 40.28 14.51
CA MET A 249 -13.33 41.06 14.79
C MET A 249 -12.49 41.30 13.53
N TYR A 250 -12.36 40.28 12.66
CA TYR A 250 -11.68 40.40 11.38
C TYR A 250 -12.36 41.40 10.44
N LYS A 251 -13.68 41.30 10.27
CA LYS A 251 -14.48 42.22 9.44
C LYS A 251 -14.43 43.66 9.95
N GLU A 252 -14.42 43.84 11.26
CA GLU A 252 -14.29 45.14 11.93
C GLU A 252 -12.83 45.65 11.98
N LYS A 253 -11.84 44.83 11.59
CA LYS A 253 -10.40 45.10 11.73
C LYS A 253 -10.02 45.46 13.17
N LYS A 254 -10.67 44.84 14.14
CA LYS A 254 -10.44 45.06 15.57
C LYS A 254 -9.12 44.43 15.97
N GLU A 255 -8.31 45.16 16.74
CA GLU A 255 -7.04 44.63 17.24
C GLU A 255 -7.25 43.43 18.18
N ILE A 256 -6.49 42.36 17.94
CA ILE A 256 -6.46 41.16 18.78
C ILE A 256 -5.06 41.08 19.41
N PRO A 257 -4.87 41.43 20.70
CA PRO A 257 -3.54 41.41 21.32
C PRO A 257 -2.88 40.03 21.27
N ARG A 258 -3.63 38.99 21.67
CA ARG A 258 -3.20 37.60 21.66
C ARG A 258 -4.26 36.71 21.00
N LEU A 259 -3.86 35.96 19.98
CA LEU A 259 -4.69 34.95 19.32
C LEU A 259 -4.39 33.58 19.90
N TYR A 260 -5.42 32.88 20.37
CA TYR A 260 -5.31 31.56 20.98
C TYR A 260 -5.69 30.46 19.99
N ILE A 261 -4.97 29.35 20.03
CA ILE A 261 -5.22 28.15 19.24
C ILE A 261 -5.44 27.00 20.22
N GLN A 262 -6.50 26.22 20.01
CA GLN A 262 -6.87 25.11 20.90
C GLN A 262 -7.38 23.91 20.13
N GLU A 263 -7.31 22.72 20.72
CA GLU A 263 -7.94 21.52 20.16
C GLU A 263 -9.43 21.45 20.53
N GLY A 264 -10.30 21.49 19.52
CA GLY A 264 -11.74 21.28 19.65
C GLY A 264 -12.58 22.55 19.49
N GLU A 265 -13.63 22.45 18.66
CA GLU A 265 -14.47 23.56 18.21
C GLU A 265 -15.27 24.19 19.36
N LYS A 266 -15.82 23.35 20.26
CA LYS A 266 -16.55 23.82 21.45
C LYS A 266 -15.67 24.68 22.37
N LYS A 267 -14.38 24.35 22.47
CA LYS A 267 -13.44 25.08 23.33
C LYS A 267 -13.20 26.48 22.80
N ALA A 268 -12.99 26.60 21.49
CA ALA A 268 -12.85 27.90 20.84
C ALA A 268 -14.11 28.77 20.99
N GLU A 269 -15.31 28.18 20.87
CA GLU A 269 -16.57 28.92 21.11
C GLU A 269 -16.70 29.38 22.57
N LYS A 270 -16.41 28.51 23.54
CA LYS A 270 -16.49 28.84 24.96
C LYS A 270 -15.46 29.89 25.37
N ALA A 271 -14.25 29.81 24.85
CA ALA A 271 -13.21 30.81 25.04
C ALA A 271 -13.63 32.16 24.43
N CYS A 272 -14.14 32.14 23.19
CA CYS A 272 -14.62 33.34 22.52
C CYS A 272 -15.80 33.96 23.25
N LYS A 273 -16.75 33.20 23.79
CA LYS A 273 -17.84 33.73 24.61
C LYS A 273 -17.32 34.58 25.77
N HIS A 274 -16.26 34.10 26.42
CA HIS A 274 -15.67 34.70 27.63
C HIS A 274 -14.45 35.59 27.34
N GLY A 275 -14.38 36.18 26.15
CA GLY A 275 -13.42 37.25 25.87
C GLY A 275 -12.02 36.80 25.47
N ILE A 276 -11.78 35.50 25.27
CA ILE A 276 -10.48 34.94 24.90
C ILE A 276 -10.51 34.62 23.39
N PRO A 277 -9.92 35.45 22.50
CA PRO A 277 -10.04 35.29 21.05
C PRO A 277 -9.36 34.00 20.58
N SER A 278 -10.15 32.96 20.30
CA SER A 278 -9.65 31.61 20.07
C SER A 278 -10.13 31.02 18.75
N ILE A 279 -9.25 30.28 18.08
CA ILE A 279 -9.58 29.42 16.94
C ILE A 279 -9.31 27.96 17.30
N ALA A 280 -9.99 27.04 16.61
CA ALA A 280 -9.88 25.61 16.90
C ALA A 280 -9.23 24.82 15.76
N VAL A 281 -8.39 23.87 16.15
CA VAL A 281 -7.92 22.77 15.28
C VAL A 281 -8.66 21.49 15.61
N SER A 282 -8.85 20.65 14.59
CA SER A 282 -9.53 19.36 14.72
C SER A 282 -8.72 18.29 15.46
N GLY A 283 -7.40 18.51 15.57
CA GLY A 283 -6.45 17.72 16.33
C GLY A 283 -5.14 18.50 16.51
N ILE A 284 -4.40 18.25 17.61
CA ILE A 284 -3.17 19.00 17.96
C ILE A 284 -2.09 19.02 16.86
N GLN A 285 -2.04 18.01 15.99
CA GLN A 285 -1.06 17.92 14.89
C GLN A 285 -1.50 18.59 13.58
N ASN A 286 -2.72 19.13 13.52
CA ASN A 286 -3.39 19.51 12.26
C ASN A 286 -3.29 21.00 11.90
N LEU A 287 -2.33 21.73 12.47
CA LEU A 287 -2.22 23.19 12.32
C LEU A 287 -1.59 23.65 10.98
N GLY A 288 -1.11 22.73 10.14
CA GLY A 288 -0.50 23.03 8.83
C GLY A 288 -0.88 22.03 7.74
N SER A 289 -0.80 22.46 6.47
CA SER A 289 -1.01 21.55 5.33
C SER A 289 0.17 20.57 5.22
N LYS A 290 -0.13 19.26 5.24
CA LYS A 290 0.88 18.19 5.04
C LYS A 290 1.58 18.25 3.68
N GLU A 291 0.95 18.88 2.68
CA GLU A 291 1.48 18.93 1.31
C GLU A 291 2.49 20.07 1.11
N ASN A 292 2.31 21.22 1.77
CA ASN A 292 3.14 22.42 1.54
C ASN A 292 3.85 22.97 2.79
N ASN A 293 3.70 22.31 3.95
CA ASN A 293 4.28 22.72 5.22
C ASN A 293 4.03 24.21 5.55
N SER A 294 2.84 24.71 5.18
CA SER A 294 2.45 26.11 5.27
C SER A 294 1.27 26.31 6.23
N LEU A 295 1.27 27.45 6.94
CA LEU A 295 0.16 27.87 7.80
C LEU A 295 -1.12 28.12 6.95
N PRO A 296 -2.32 27.76 7.42
CA PRO A 296 -3.57 28.11 6.76
C PRO A 296 -3.66 29.63 6.50
N GLU A 297 -4.06 30.00 5.29
CA GLU A 297 -4.09 31.41 4.85
C GLU A 297 -4.99 32.27 5.73
N ASP A 298 -6.08 31.71 6.25
CA ASP A 298 -7.01 32.40 7.14
C ASP A 298 -6.34 32.84 8.45
N ILE A 299 -5.44 32.03 9.03
CA ILE A 299 -4.69 32.44 10.23
C ILE A 299 -3.78 33.63 9.89
N VAL A 300 -3.11 33.58 8.74
CA VAL A 300 -2.25 34.69 8.28
C VAL A 300 -3.09 35.97 8.12
N LYS A 301 -4.27 35.88 7.51
CA LYS A 301 -5.19 37.01 7.32
C LYS A 301 -5.70 37.59 8.63
N ILE A 302 -6.04 36.75 9.61
CA ILE A 302 -6.42 37.19 10.96
C ILE A 302 -5.24 37.94 11.60
N ILE A 303 -4.03 37.36 11.56
CA ILE A 303 -2.83 37.96 12.18
C ILE A 303 -2.53 39.34 11.59
N THR A 304 -2.58 39.47 10.27
CA THR A 304 -2.25 40.72 9.58
C THR A 304 -3.33 41.78 9.71
N THR A 305 -4.60 41.39 9.56
CA THR A 305 -5.73 42.34 9.52
C THR A 305 -6.09 42.82 10.91
N CYS A 306 -5.97 41.97 11.92
CA CYS A 306 -6.26 42.30 13.32
C CYS A 306 -5.03 42.71 14.13
N ASN A 307 -3.89 42.97 13.47
CA ASN A 307 -2.64 43.40 14.10
C ASN A 307 -2.23 42.53 15.31
N VAL A 308 -2.26 41.20 15.15
CA VAL A 308 -1.97 40.26 16.23
C VAL A 308 -0.50 40.35 16.61
N LYS A 309 -0.22 40.61 17.90
CA LYS A 309 1.14 40.70 18.43
C LYS A 309 1.65 39.38 18.99
N GLU A 310 0.74 38.58 19.55
CA GLU A 310 1.07 37.34 20.25
C GLU A 310 0.17 36.19 19.79
N VAL A 311 0.76 35.00 19.66
CA VAL A 311 0.03 33.77 19.33
C VAL A 311 0.31 32.71 20.38
N ALA A 312 -0.74 32.09 20.91
CA ALA A 312 -0.65 31.11 21.99
C ALA A 312 -1.30 29.79 21.60
N PHE A 313 -0.58 28.67 21.73
CA PHE A 313 -1.14 27.34 21.55
C PHE A 313 -1.34 26.68 22.93
N ILE A 314 -2.61 26.41 23.29
CA ILE A 314 -2.98 25.89 24.61
C ILE A 314 -3.38 24.42 24.51
N PHE A 315 -2.71 23.58 25.29
CA PHE A 315 -3.03 22.17 25.47
C PHE A 315 -3.96 21.93 26.66
N ASP A 316 -4.62 20.77 26.65
CA ASP A 316 -5.39 20.26 27.78
C ASP A 316 -4.45 19.81 28.92
N SER A 317 -5.02 19.52 30.09
CA SER A 317 -4.25 19.09 31.26
C SER A 317 -3.62 17.69 31.13
N ASP A 318 -3.89 16.96 30.04
CA ASP A 318 -3.30 15.66 29.70
C ASP A 318 -2.08 15.75 28.77
N TRP A 319 -1.58 16.96 28.52
CA TRP A 319 -0.45 17.25 27.62
C TRP A 319 0.84 16.49 27.93
N ASP A 320 0.99 16.02 29.17
CA ASP A 320 2.17 15.33 29.69
C ASP A 320 1.85 13.90 30.17
N ASP A 321 0.62 13.42 29.95
CA ASP A 321 0.23 12.08 30.36
C ASP A 321 0.82 11.02 29.42
N ILE A 322 1.33 9.93 30.00
CA ILE A 322 1.68 8.72 29.25
C ILE A 322 0.45 7.80 29.09
N SER A 323 0.55 6.77 28.24
CA SER A 323 -0.54 5.80 28.06
C SER A 323 -0.79 5.03 29.36
N THR A 324 -2.06 4.78 29.70
CA THR A 324 -2.41 3.93 30.86
C THR A 324 -2.28 2.43 30.56
N ASN A 325 -2.31 2.04 29.29
CA ASN A 325 -2.17 0.66 28.83
C ASN A 325 -0.86 0.52 28.03
N ILE A 326 0.27 0.49 28.73
CA ILE A 326 1.60 0.29 28.12
C ILE A 326 1.84 -1.21 27.95
N ARG A 327 2.01 -1.68 26.71
CA ARG A 327 2.39 -3.08 26.43
C ARG A 327 3.90 -3.25 26.49
N LEU A 328 4.35 -4.50 26.61
CA LEU A 328 5.77 -4.83 26.46
C LEU A 328 6.25 -4.32 25.09
N ASN A 329 7.35 -3.55 25.07
CA ASN A 329 7.95 -2.87 23.90
C ASN A 329 7.30 -1.55 23.44
N ASP A 330 6.23 -1.08 24.07
CA ASP A 330 5.69 0.24 23.72
C ASP A 330 6.63 1.37 24.16
N ARG A 331 6.85 2.34 23.26
CA ARG A 331 7.59 3.57 23.57
C ARG A 331 6.77 4.47 24.49
N VAL A 332 7.23 4.66 25.71
CA VAL A 332 6.47 5.38 26.74
C VAL A 332 6.38 6.88 26.46
N GLU A 333 7.36 7.42 25.74
CA GLU A 333 7.41 8.83 25.37
C GLU A 333 6.51 9.18 24.19
N LYS A 334 5.92 8.20 23.50
CA LYS A 334 5.19 8.43 22.24
C LYS A 334 4.11 9.52 22.35
N ARG A 335 3.38 9.57 23.47
CA ARG A 335 2.32 10.55 23.69
C ARG A 335 2.87 11.95 24.02
N PRO A 336 3.75 12.14 25.03
CA PRO A 336 4.46 13.41 25.23
C PRO A 336 5.19 13.90 23.97
N TYR A 337 5.79 12.99 23.21
CA TYR A 337 6.46 13.29 21.94
C TYR A 337 5.51 13.86 20.88
N CYS A 338 4.27 13.39 20.81
CA CYS A 338 3.25 13.98 19.93
C CYS A 338 2.94 15.44 20.30
N PHE A 339 2.88 15.79 21.59
CA PHE A 339 2.66 17.16 22.05
C PHE A 339 3.89 18.04 21.78
N PHE A 340 5.09 17.52 22.01
CA PHE A 340 6.33 18.20 21.64
C PHE A 340 6.38 18.54 20.14
N TYR A 341 6.06 17.58 19.27
CA TYR A 341 6.02 17.85 17.82
C TYR A 341 4.95 18.85 17.43
N ALA A 342 3.77 18.81 18.07
CA ALA A 342 2.73 19.80 17.85
C ALA A 342 3.21 21.22 18.21
N ALA A 343 3.85 21.39 19.37
CA ALA A 343 4.42 22.66 19.81
C ALA A 343 5.58 23.13 18.91
N LYS A 344 6.47 22.22 18.51
CA LYS A 344 7.59 22.50 17.60
C LYS A 344 7.08 22.95 16.24
N ASN A 345 6.14 22.22 15.65
CA ASN A 345 5.57 22.55 14.35
C ASN A 345 4.84 23.89 14.40
N PHE A 346 4.02 24.13 15.44
CA PHE A 346 3.39 25.43 15.67
C PHE A 346 4.39 26.59 15.69
N LYS A 347 5.47 26.45 16.48
CA LYS A 347 6.54 27.44 16.57
C LYS A 347 7.20 27.67 15.21
N GLU A 348 7.56 26.62 14.48
CA GLU A 348 8.19 26.76 13.16
C GLU A 348 7.23 27.43 12.15
N TYR A 349 5.95 27.05 12.12
CA TYR A 349 4.96 27.71 11.27
C TYR A 349 4.86 29.22 11.57
N MET A 350 4.81 29.61 12.84
CA MET A 350 4.76 31.02 13.21
C MET A 350 6.07 31.76 12.90
N ARG A 351 7.23 31.09 12.97
CA ARG A 351 8.51 31.67 12.53
C ARG A 351 8.56 31.93 11.03
N THR A 352 7.91 31.11 10.20
CA THR A 352 7.88 31.35 8.74
C THR A 352 7.20 32.67 8.37
N LEU A 353 6.35 33.22 9.23
CA LEU A 353 5.69 34.52 9.02
C LEU A 353 6.71 35.68 8.93
N LYS A 354 7.90 35.52 9.51
CA LYS A 354 9.00 36.51 9.37
C LYS A 354 9.41 36.71 7.91
N ASN A 355 9.32 35.67 7.07
CA ASN A 355 9.62 35.77 5.63
C ASN A 355 8.62 36.69 4.91
N ARG A 356 7.45 36.95 5.51
CA ARG A 356 6.43 37.88 5.02
C ARG A 356 6.45 39.22 5.79
N ASN A 357 7.54 39.52 6.52
CA ASN A 357 7.69 40.70 7.39
C ASN A 357 6.64 40.79 8.52
N ILE A 358 6.09 39.65 8.97
CA ILE A 358 5.16 39.59 10.09
C ILE A 358 5.91 39.03 11.32
N TYR A 359 5.88 39.77 12.43
CA TYR A 359 6.57 39.42 13.65
C TYR A 359 5.56 39.25 14.78
N VAL A 360 5.49 38.04 15.33
CA VAL A 360 4.62 37.70 16.48
C VAL A 360 5.44 37.00 17.55
N GLU A 361 5.07 37.24 18.81
CA GLU A 361 5.57 36.48 19.95
C GLU A 361 4.80 35.16 20.07
N ILE A 362 5.51 34.08 20.37
CA ILE A 362 4.96 32.72 20.33
C ILE A 362 4.94 32.17 21.75
N TYR A 363 3.76 31.75 22.19
CA TYR A 363 3.53 31.11 23.47
C TYR A 363 2.99 29.69 23.29
N VAL A 364 3.45 28.77 24.14
CA VAL A 364 2.85 27.45 24.31
C VAL A 364 2.42 27.35 25.76
N GLY A 365 1.23 26.84 26.03
CA GLY A 365 0.75 26.68 27.39
C GLY A 365 -0.16 25.47 27.55
N HIS A 366 -0.55 25.19 28.79
CA HIS A 366 -1.50 24.13 29.09
C HIS A 366 -2.38 24.50 30.29
N ILE A 367 -3.51 23.80 30.40
CA ILE A 367 -4.35 23.86 31.59
C ILE A 367 -3.71 23.02 32.71
N GLN A 368 -3.69 23.54 33.94
CA GLN A 368 -3.20 22.79 35.10
C GLN A 368 -4.27 21.82 35.60
N LYS A 369 -3.83 20.64 36.06
CA LYS A 369 -4.74 19.67 36.68
C LYS A 369 -5.31 20.24 37.97
N ASN A 370 -6.61 20.14 38.16
CA ASN A 370 -7.31 20.60 39.36
C ASN A 370 -8.09 19.45 40.04
N SER A 371 -8.53 19.67 41.28
CA SER A 371 -9.31 18.67 42.04
C SER A 371 -10.69 18.37 41.43
N ALA A 372 -11.21 19.26 40.58
CA ALA A 372 -12.47 19.09 39.87
C ALA A 372 -12.35 18.19 38.63
N GLY A 373 -11.13 17.86 38.19
CA GLY A 373 -10.86 17.04 37.02
C GLY A 373 -11.13 17.75 35.68
N ASP A 374 -11.06 19.08 35.65
CA ASP A 374 -11.26 19.86 34.43
C ASP A 374 -10.08 19.63 33.48
N LYS A 375 -10.36 19.20 32.24
CA LYS A 375 -9.33 18.80 31.27
C LYS A 375 -9.00 19.93 30.31
N GLY A 376 -10.03 20.52 29.71
CA GLY A 376 -9.90 21.63 28.78
C GLY A 376 -10.29 22.96 29.41
N LEU A 377 -10.04 24.04 28.66
CA LEU A 377 -10.46 25.38 29.02
C LEU A 377 -12.00 25.52 29.08
N ASP A 378 -12.74 24.78 28.24
CA ASP A 378 -14.20 24.76 28.30
C ASP A 378 -14.73 24.13 29.58
N ASP A 379 -14.12 23.03 30.04
CA ASP A 379 -14.47 22.39 31.31
C ASP A 379 -14.22 23.36 32.48
N LEU A 380 -13.06 24.02 32.49
CA LEU A 380 -12.69 24.98 33.53
C LEU A 380 -13.70 26.13 33.61
N LEU A 381 -14.06 26.72 32.47
CA LEU A 381 -15.03 27.82 32.36
C LEU A 381 -16.47 27.38 32.60
N ALA A 382 -16.81 26.10 32.42
CA ALA A 382 -18.15 25.58 32.66
C ALA A 382 -18.35 25.09 34.10
N ASN A 383 -17.26 24.77 34.80
CA ASN A 383 -17.27 24.10 36.09
C ASN A 383 -16.61 24.93 37.20
N THR A 384 -15.28 24.91 37.30
CA THR A 384 -14.55 25.55 38.41
C THR A 384 -14.69 27.06 38.41
N LEU A 385 -14.69 27.69 37.24
CA LEU A 385 -14.79 29.13 37.08
C LEU A 385 -16.21 29.60 36.73
N LYS A 386 -17.22 28.76 36.95
CA LYS A 386 -18.60 29.16 36.71
C LYS A 386 -18.93 30.40 37.56
N ASP A 387 -19.49 31.43 36.92
CA ASP A 387 -19.81 32.74 37.50
C ASP A 387 -18.58 33.64 37.82
N HIS A 388 -17.37 33.16 37.52
CA HIS A 388 -16.08 33.83 37.70
C HIS A 388 -15.18 33.70 36.45
N GLU A 389 -15.77 33.65 35.25
CA GLU A 389 -15.05 33.31 34.03
C GLU A 389 -13.98 34.32 33.61
N ASP A 390 -14.13 35.59 33.99
CA ASP A 390 -13.14 36.65 33.73
C ASP A 390 -11.80 36.38 34.43
N GLU A 391 -11.78 35.57 35.51
CA GLU A 391 -10.54 35.19 36.20
C GLU A 391 -9.57 34.46 35.28
N LEU A 392 -10.05 33.67 34.32
CA LEU A 392 -9.17 32.90 33.44
C LEU A 392 -8.36 33.79 32.51
N ALA A 393 -9.00 34.80 31.93
CA ALA A 393 -8.31 35.75 31.05
C ALA A 393 -7.25 36.55 31.83
N GLN A 394 -7.55 36.92 33.07
CA GLN A 394 -6.59 37.57 33.97
C GLN A 394 -5.45 36.64 34.37
N ASP A 395 -5.74 35.36 34.66
CA ASP A 395 -4.75 34.36 35.02
C ASP A 395 -3.78 34.06 33.86
N ILE A 396 -4.30 33.95 32.63
CA ILE A 396 -3.47 33.79 31.43
C ILE A 396 -2.56 35.01 31.23
N GLU A 397 -3.08 36.21 31.44
CA GLU A 397 -2.29 37.44 31.32
C GLU A 397 -1.21 37.53 32.40
N PHE A 398 -1.53 37.13 33.63
CA PHE A 398 -0.56 37.02 34.71
C PHE A 398 0.54 35.99 34.38
N ALA A 399 0.15 34.79 33.94
CA ALA A 399 1.05 33.70 33.60
C ALA A 399 2.01 34.09 32.45
N CYS A 400 1.53 34.80 31.42
CA CYS A 400 2.39 35.26 30.31
C CYS A 400 3.46 36.28 30.76
N ASN A 401 3.19 37.05 31.82
CA ASN A 401 4.08 38.08 32.35
C ASN A 401 4.96 37.57 33.52
N ASP A 402 4.64 36.41 34.10
CA ASP A 402 5.44 35.78 35.14
C ASP A 402 6.76 35.20 34.58
N LYS A 403 7.82 35.24 35.40
CA LYS A 403 9.15 34.76 34.98
C LYS A 403 9.23 33.24 34.79
N LYS A 404 8.42 32.49 35.54
CA LYS A 404 8.35 31.03 35.46
C LYS A 404 7.18 30.56 34.59
N GLY A 405 6.20 31.43 34.35
CA GLY A 405 5.03 31.13 33.52
C GLY A 405 3.84 30.56 34.29
N PHE A 406 3.89 30.58 35.63
CA PHE A 406 2.88 29.93 36.47
C PHE A 406 1.69 30.85 36.75
N GLY A 407 0.52 30.47 36.24
CA GLY A 407 -0.78 30.95 36.72
C GLY A 407 -1.36 30.05 37.81
N LYS A 408 -2.57 30.39 38.25
CA LYS A 408 -3.40 29.59 39.16
C LYS A 408 -4.06 28.40 38.45
N TYR A 409 -4.43 28.56 37.18
CA TYR A 409 -5.13 27.55 36.39
C TYR A 409 -4.41 27.19 35.10
N VAL A 410 -3.52 28.06 34.60
CA VAL A 410 -2.74 27.82 33.37
C VAL A 410 -1.25 27.93 33.63
N GLU A 411 -0.45 27.33 32.77
CA GLU A 411 0.99 27.58 32.68
C GLU A 411 1.34 27.99 31.26
N MET A 412 2.10 29.07 31.10
CA MET A 412 2.36 29.72 29.82
C MET A 412 3.87 29.92 29.59
N PHE A 413 4.38 29.42 28.48
CA PHE A 413 5.80 29.47 28.12
C PHE A 413 6.01 30.35 26.89
N LYS A 414 6.81 31.42 27.02
CA LYS A 414 7.25 32.23 25.87
C LYS A 414 8.36 31.51 25.10
N VAL A 415 8.00 30.81 24.03
CA VAL A 415 8.90 29.92 23.26
C VAL A 415 9.53 30.56 22.02
N THR A 416 9.27 31.84 21.74
CA THR A 416 9.76 32.56 20.56
C THR A 416 11.24 32.34 20.27
N THR A 417 12.08 32.37 21.31
CA THR A 417 13.54 32.26 21.22
C THR A 417 14.09 30.92 21.72
N TRP A 418 13.23 29.99 22.13
CA TRP A 418 13.68 28.71 22.69
C TRP A 418 14.29 27.84 21.59
N THR A 419 15.29 27.04 21.94
CA THR A 419 15.81 25.99 21.06
C THR A 419 14.89 24.77 21.12
N ASP A 420 15.00 23.86 20.15
CA ASP A 420 14.26 22.59 20.19
C ASP A 420 14.60 21.78 21.45
N HIS A 421 15.86 21.83 21.91
CA HIS A 421 16.28 21.22 23.17
C HIS A 421 15.54 21.79 24.38
N LYS A 422 15.49 23.12 24.50
CA LYS A 422 14.76 23.78 25.59
C LYS A 422 13.26 23.49 25.54
N LEU A 423 12.70 23.31 24.34
CA LEU A 423 11.31 22.91 24.19
C LEU A 423 11.07 21.44 24.61
N GLN A 424 12.03 20.54 24.39
CA GLN A 424 11.97 19.15 24.88
C GLN A 424 11.98 19.05 26.41
N GLU A 425 12.60 20.01 27.10
CA GLU A 425 12.62 20.07 28.57
C GLU A 425 11.22 20.14 29.18
N LEU A 426 10.23 20.73 28.48
CA LEU A 426 8.84 20.80 28.95
C LEU A 426 8.22 19.43 29.24
N TRP A 427 8.62 18.40 28.50
CA TRP A 427 8.18 17.01 28.64
C TRP A 427 9.32 16.08 29.08
N CYS A 428 10.44 16.64 29.54
CA CYS A 428 11.64 15.87 29.90
C CYS A 428 12.18 14.94 28.80
N LEU A 429 11.90 15.21 27.52
CA LEU A 429 12.26 14.33 26.39
C LEU A 429 13.76 14.35 26.03
N HIS A 430 14.53 15.23 26.65
CA HIS A 430 15.97 15.38 26.44
C HIS A 430 16.81 14.38 27.23
N SER A 431 16.24 13.78 28.29
CA SER A 431 16.93 12.83 29.18
C SER A 431 15.93 11.77 29.66
N TYR A 432 16.34 10.51 29.56
CA TYR A 432 15.55 9.39 30.06
C TYR A 432 15.44 9.44 31.59
N GLU A 433 16.47 9.92 32.31
CA GLU A 433 16.41 10.06 33.77
C GLU A 433 15.34 11.09 34.16
N ALA A 434 15.35 12.26 33.53
CA ALA A 434 14.38 13.30 33.79
C ALA A 434 12.96 12.84 33.46
N PHE A 435 12.79 12.14 32.33
CA PHE A 435 11.50 11.58 31.92
C PHE A 435 11.00 10.51 32.91
N ALA A 436 11.88 9.59 33.28
CA ALA A 436 11.52 8.49 34.16
C ALA A 436 11.23 8.96 35.59
N GLU A 437 11.95 9.95 36.11
CA GLU A 437 11.63 10.55 37.41
C GLU A 437 10.29 11.30 37.37
N ARG A 438 9.99 12.00 36.28
CA ARG A 438 8.72 12.71 36.09
C ARG A 438 7.50 11.78 36.02
N HIS A 439 7.66 10.60 35.42
CA HIS A 439 6.59 9.61 35.29
C HIS A 439 6.78 8.37 36.18
N LYS A 440 7.52 8.52 37.28
CA LYS A 440 7.94 7.43 38.17
C LYS A 440 6.77 6.62 38.72
N ASP A 441 5.66 7.28 39.07
CA ASP A 441 4.48 6.63 39.66
C ASP A 441 3.88 5.56 38.76
N ILE A 442 4.00 5.72 37.43
CA ILE A 442 3.50 4.76 36.45
C ILE A 442 4.63 3.79 36.07
N LEU A 443 5.81 4.31 35.77
CA LEU A 443 6.91 3.52 35.20
C LEU A 443 7.56 2.56 36.22
N LYS A 444 7.53 2.87 37.52
CA LYS A 444 8.05 1.98 38.58
C LYS A 444 7.31 0.64 38.66
N ASN A 445 6.06 0.59 38.21
CA ASN A 445 5.25 -0.63 38.21
C ASN A 445 5.50 -1.51 36.99
N LEU A 446 6.32 -1.06 36.02
CA LEU A 446 6.68 -1.83 34.84
C LEU A 446 8.01 -2.57 35.07
N PRO A 447 8.14 -3.84 34.62
CA PRO A 447 9.40 -4.58 34.74
C PRO A 447 10.53 -3.93 33.92
N GLU A 448 10.18 -3.40 32.75
CA GLU A 448 11.03 -2.56 31.90
C GLU A 448 10.13 -1.69 31.01
N PHE A 449 10.68 -0.58 30.51
CA PHE A 449 10.00 0.32 29.59
C PHE A 449 10.93 0.82 28.48
N VAL A 450 10.39 1.11 27.30
CA VAL A 450 11.17 1.62 26.17
C VAL A 450 11.09 3.13 26.13
N PHE A 451 12.25 3.80 26.15
CA PHE A 451 12.37 5.23 25.88
C PHE A 451 13.37 5.44 24.73
N GLY A 452 12.93 6.09 23.65
CA GLY A 452 13.72 6.25 22.44
C GLY A 452 13.90 4.91 21.70
N ARG A 453 15.12 4.38 21.67
CA ARG A 453 15.43 3.08 21.06
C ARG A 453 15.79 1.99 22.08
N TYR A 454 15.78 2.31 23.37
CA TYR A 454 16.42 1.47 24.40
C TYR A 454 15.46 1.17 25.55
N ARG A 455 15.74 0.06 26.25
CA ARG A 455 14.96 -0.44 27.39
C ARG A 455 15.57 -0.01 28.71
N TRP A 456 14.73 0.41 29.62
CA TRP A 456 15.07 0.93 30.94
C TRP A 456 14.28 0.21 32.02
N LYS A 457 14.82 0.18 33.24
CA LYS A 457 14.11 -0.33 34.41
C LYS A 457 14.51 0.45 35.65
N PHE A 458 13.66 0.40 36.67
CA PHE A 458 14.05 0.86 38.01
C PHE A 458 14.76 -0.28 38.75
N ASP A 459 15.91 -0.01 39.35
CA ASP A 459 16.55 -0.95 40.26
C ASP A 459 15.87 -1.00 41.64
N GLU A 460 16.35 -1.88 42.52
CA GLU A 460 15.82 -2.03 43.90
C GLU A 460 15.94 -0.75 44.73
N THR A 461 16.85 0.16 44.35
CA THR A 461 17.05 1.47 45.01
C THR A 461 16.15 2.58 44.44
N GLY A 462 15.40 2.28 43.37
CA GLY A 462 14.53 3.23 42.69
C GLY A 462 15.26 4.16 41.72
N LYS A 463 16.49 3.81 41.30
CA LYS A 463 17.25 4.51 40.26
C LYS A 463 16.99 3.88 38.89
N VAL A 464 16.90 4.71 37.87
CA VAL A 464 16.69 4.27 36.49
C VAL A 464 18.01 3.76 35.93
N ILE A 465 18.02 2.50 35.50
CA ILE A 465 19.17 1.84 34.89
C ILE A 465 18.77 1.24 33.55
N LEU A 466 19.75 1.06 32.67
CA LEU A 466 19.55 0.36 31.40
C LEU A 466 19.11 -1.08 31.70
N ALA A 467 18.06 -1.56 31.03
CA ALA A 467 17.52 -2.90 31.31
C ALA A 467 18.54 -4.00 30.99
N GLN A 468 19.39 -3.73 29.98
CA GLN A 468 20.61 -4.46 29.66
C GLN A 468 21.82 -3.64 30.15
N PRO A 469 22.51 -4.03 31.23
CA PRO A 469 23.74 -3.38 31.66
C PRO A 469 24.81 -3.45 30.56
N PHE A 470 25.77 -2.51 30.59
CA PHE A 470 27.03 -2.69 29.86
C PHE A 470 27.70 -3.95 30.37
N ASP A 471 28.10 -4.85 29.47
CA ASP A 471 29.22 -5.71 29.80
C ASP A 471 30.48 -4.81 29.82
N ASP A 472 31.42 -5.08 30.74
CA ASP A 472 32.61 -4.23 30.90
C ASP A 472 33.45 -4.14 29.60
N ASP A 473 33.28 -5.11 28.70
CA ASP A 473 33.89 -5.17 27.37
C ASP A 473 33.17 -4.33 26.30
N GLU A 474 32.07 -3.64 26.62
CA GLU A 474 31.38 -2.68 25.76
C GLU A 474 31.68 -1.21 26.09
N LYS A 475 32.33 -0.93 27.23
CA LYS A 475 32.72 0.44 27.62
C LYS A 475 33.81 0.94 26.68
N PHE A 476 33.44 1.70 25.67
CA PHE A 476 34.37 2.28 24.68
C PHE A 476 35.22 3.44 25.23
N TRP A 477 35.25 3.62 26.55
CA TRP A 477 36.13 4.56 27.23
C TRP A 477 36.68 3.95 28.53
N GLU A 478 37.84 4.42 28.94
CA GLU A 478 38.48 4.12 30.22
C GLU A 478 38.72 5.41 31.00
N GLU A 479 38.48 5.37 32.30
CA GLU A 479 38.77 6.48 33.22
C GLU A 479 40.21 6.34 33.73
N VAL A 480 41.08 7.27 33.34
CA VAL A 480 42.50 7.25 33.74
C VAL A 480 42.76 8.41 34.69
N GLU A 481 43.14 8.08 35.93
CA GLU A 481 43.59 9.06 36.91
C GLU A 481 44.99 9.56 36.53
N LYS A 482 45.13 10.87 36.34
CA LYS A 482 46.42 11.54 36.17
C LYS A 482 46.68 12.47 37.35
N GLU A 483 47.79 12.26 38.02
CA GLU A 483 48.28 13.19 39.03
C GLU A 483 48.92 14.41 38.37
N GLY A 484 48.35 15.59 38.62
CA GLY A 484 48.92 16.88 38.26
C GLY A 484 49.39 17.66 39.48
N ARG A 485 50.08 18.80 39.24
CA ARG A 485 50.55 19.72 40.30
C ARG A 485 49.44 20.31 41.18
N SER A 486 48.17 20.15 40.81
CA SER A 486 46.99 20.68 41.49
C SER A 486 46.00 19.61 41.98
N GLY A 487 46.39 18.32 41.97
CA GLY A 487 45.56 17.18 42.40
C GLY A 487 45.35 16.11 41.32
N VAL A 488 44.61 15.06 41.69
CA VAL A 488 44.20 13.97 40.78
C VAL A 488 43.12 14.49 39.83
N ARG A 489 43.35 14.38 38.52
CA ARG A 489 42.34 14.64 37.48
C ARG A 489 41.97 13.33 36.78
N ILE A 490 40.69 13.12 36.51
CA ILE A 490 40.22 11.98 35.71
C ILE A 490 40.22 12.40 34.24
N GLU A 491 40.92 11.65 33.39
CA GLU A 491 40.96 11.83 31.94
C GLU A 491 40.35 10.61 31.26
N TYR A 492 39.51 10.82 30.25
CA TYR A 492 38.84 9.73 29.54
C TYR A 492 39.66 9.36 28.30
N GLN A 493 39.99 8.08 28.15
CA GLN A 493 40.67 7.54 26.98
C GLN A 493 39.74 6.63 26.18
N PHE A 494 39.87 6.63 24.85
CA PHE A 494 39.02 5.82 23.99
C PHE A 494 39.51 4.36 23.91
N CYS A 495 38.63 3.40 24.17
CA CYS A 495 38.93 1.98 24.09
C CYS A 495 38.49 1.42 22.74
N TYR A 496 39.44 1.24 21.82
CA TYR A 496 39.16 0.75 20.46
C TYR A 496 38.46 -0.62 20.46
N VAL A 497 38.99 -1.60 21.20
CA VAL A 497 38.42 -2.97 21.25
C VAL A 497 36.98 -2.95 21.73
N ASN A 498 36.71 -2.24 22.84
CA ASN A 498 35.37 -2.17 23.41
C ASN A 498 34.40 -1.41 22.51
N SER A 499 34.87 -0.39 21.77
CA SER A 499 34.03 0.29 20.77
C SER A 499 33.64 -0.63 19.61
N HIS A 500 34.52 -1.55 19.22
CA HIS A 500 34.22 -2.57 18.22
C HIS A 500 33.19 -3.56 18.76
N ASN A 501 33.35 -4.05 19.99
CA ASN A 501 32.39 -4.94 20.63
C ASN A 501 31.02 -4.26 20.76
N PHE A 502 30.99 -3.03 21.23
CA PHE A 502 29.78 -2.21 21.36
C PHE A 502 28.99 -2.14 20.04
N LEU A 503 29.67 -1.82 18.93
CA LEU A 503 29.04 -1.73 17.61
C LEU A 503 28.61 -3.11 17.10
N GLN A 504 29.44 -4.14 17.24
CA GLN A 504 29.12 -5.50 16.77
C GLN A 504 27.95 -6.12 17.52
N ASN A 505 27.89 -5.96 18.84
CA ASN A 505 26.79 -6.44 19.67
C ASN A 505 25.46 -5.75 19.33
N ARG A 506 25.52 -4.58 18.68
CA ARG A 506 24.38 -3.84 18.14
C ARG A 506 24.16 -4.08 16.65
N GLY A 507 24.76 -5.12 16.10
CA GLY A 507 24.54 -5.58 14.73
C GLY A 507 25.32 -4.83 13.65
N PHE A 508 26.24 -3.94 14.01
CA PHE A 508 27.09 -3.27 13.02
C PHE A 508 28.26 -4.15 12.62
N GLY A 509 28.45 -4.35 11.32
CA GLY A 509 29.54 -5.15 10.81
C GLY A 509 29.79 -4.97 9.33
N ARG A 510 30.55 -5.91 8.77
CA ARG A 510 30.83 -5.96 7.32
C ARG A 510 30.16 -7.19 6.70
N LEU A 511 29.64 -7.05 5.50
CA LEU A 511 29.20 -8.16 4.67
C LEU A 511 30.16 -8.33 3.51
N ARG A 512 30.55 -9.58 3.21
CA ARG A 512 31.35 -9.91 2.04
C ARG A 512 30.48 -9.92 0.78
N ARG A 513 30.87 -9.14 -0.23
CA ARG A 513 30.22 -9.12 -1.55
C ARG A 513 30.77 -10.20 -2.49
N LEU A 514 30.08 -10.46 -3.60
CA LEU A 514 30.52 -11.44 -4.60
C LEU A 514 31.83 -11.04 -5.27
N ASP A 515 32.09 -9.74 -5.41
CA ASP A 515 33.32 -9.17 -5.98
C ASP A 515 34.53 -9.18 -5.03
N LYS A 516 34.39 -9.85 -3.87
CA LYS A 516 35.36 -9.94 -2.76
C LYS A 516 35.59 -8.62 -2.01
N THR A 517 34.89 -7.54 -2.36
CA THR A 517 34.85 -6.34 -1.54
C THR A 517 33.92 -6.55 -0.34
N TYR A 518 33.75 -5.52 0.48
CA TYR A 518 32.81 -5.55 1.58
C TYR A 518 31.92 -4.31 1.57
N GLN A 519 30.77 -4.43 2.21
CA GLN A 519 29.86 -3.34 2.51
C GLN A 519 29.59 -3.31 4.01
N PHE A 520 29.44 -2.12 4.59
CA PHE A 520 28.98 -2.00 5.97
C PHE A 520 27.48 -2.31 6.05
N ILE A 521 27.11 -3.09 7.06
CA ILE A 521 25.72 -3.43 7.32
C ILE A 521 25.37 -3.20 8.78
N HIS A 522 24.10 -2.92 9.02
CA HIS A 522 23.46 -2.97 10.33
C HIS A 522 22.41 -4.06 10.31
N LEU A 523 22.62 -5.10 11.11
CA LEU A 523 21.69 -6.19 11.34
C LEU A 523 20.84 -5.86 12.56
N ASP A 524 19.58 -5.48 12.32
CA ASP A 524 18.54 -5.28 13.33
C ASP A 524 17.48 -6.35 13.09
N PRO A 525 17.62 -7.56 13.67
CA PRO A 525 16.85 -8.71 13.25
C PRO A 525 15.33 -8.45 13.22
N PRO A 526 14.64 -8.85 12.12
CA PRO A 526 15.15 -9.67 11.03
C PRO A 526 15.78 -8.86 9.87
N VAL A 527 15.91 -7.55 9.98
CA VAL A 527 16.27 -6.67 8.86
C VAL A 527 17.77 -6.38 8.81
N VAL A 528 18.35 -6.58 7.62
CA VAL A 528 19.72 -6.17 7.27
C VAL A 528 19.65 -4.89 6.45
N LYS A 529 20.36 -3.86 6.90
CA LYS A 529 20.44 -2.57 6.22
C LYS A 529 21.84 -2.33 5.69
N PRO A 530 22.01 -2.00 4.40
CA PRO A 530 23.25 -1.41 3.94
C PRO A 530 23.42 -0.03 4.58
N ILE A 531 24.59 0.24 5.13
CA ILE A 531 24.91 1.52 5.76
C ILE A 531 26.25 2.05 5.27
N ASP A 532 26.50 3.33 5.50
CA ASP A 532 27.81 3.92 5.39
C ASP A 532 28.55 3.90 6.74
N ALA A 533 29.87 4.08 6.70
CA ALA A 533 30.68 4.21 7.91
C ALA A 533 30.21 5.37 8.81
N SER A 534 29.65 6.43 8.21
CA SER A 534 29.06 7.55 8.94
C SER A 534 27.86 7.14 9.79
N ASP A 535 27.07 6.15 9.38
CA ASP A 535 25.87 5.75 10.13
C ASP A 535 26.24 5.04 11.43
N ALA A 536 27.22 4.12 11.37
CA ALA A 536 27.76 3.44 12.56
C ALA A 536 28.41 4.44 13.52
N ARG A 537 29.15 5.41 12.97
CA ARG A 537 29.74 6.51 13.73
C ARG A 537 28.65 7.35 14.40
N ASP A 538 27.68 7.83 13.65
CA ASP A 538 26.62 8.71 14.15
C ASP A 538 25.77 8.00 15.21
N TYR A 539 25.60 6.67 15.08
CA TYR A 539 25.02 5.83 16.13
C TYR A 539 25.83 5.91 17.43
N LEU A 540 27.15 5.71 17.38
CA LEU A 540 28.02 5.82 18.56
C LEU A 540 27.97 7.23 19.18
N PHE A 541 27.94 8.29 18.36
CA PHE A 541 27.85 9.67 18.84
C PHE A 541 26.52 9.97 19.52
N GLN A 542 25.41 9.58 18.89
CA GLN A 542 24.08 9.76 19.45
C GLN A 542 23.94 8.97 20.75
N PHE A 543 24.52 7.78 20.81
CA PHE A 543 24.61 7.01 22.04
C PHE A 543 25.42 7.77 23.10
N ALA A 544 26.67 8.12 22.85
CA ALA A 544 27.48 8.81 23.86
C ALA A 544 26.86 10.13 24.35
N LYS A 545 26.19 10.86 23.47
CA LYS A 545 25.46 12.10 23.82
C LYS A 545 24.33 11.86 24.83
N GLN A 546 23.64 10.73 24.70
CA GLN A 546 22.46 10.41 25.50
C GLN A 546 22.80 9.63 26.78
N TYR A 547 23.84 8.78 26.75
CA TYR A 547 24.09 7.78 27.79
C TYR A 547 25.42 7.94 28.54
N CYS A 548 26.37 8.72 28.01
CA CYS A 548 27.70 8.86 28.62
C CYS A 548 27.87 10.22 29.31
N LYS A 549 28.84 10.31 30.21
CA LYS A 549 29.25 11.59 30.79
C LYS A 549 29.66 12.57 29.69
N LYS A 550 29.43 13.86 29.92
CA LYS A 550 29.71 14.93 28.95
C LYS A 550 31.15 14.85 28.42
N GLU A 551 32.09 14.51 29.28
CA GLU A 551 33.51 14.38 28.98
C GLU A 551 33.81 13.26 27.98
N VAL A 552 33.07 12.14 28.04
CA VAL A 552 33.17 11.03 27.07
C VAL A 552 32.64 11.46 25.71
N HIS A 553 31.53 12.20 25.68
CA HIS A 553 31.00 12.75 24.44
C HIS A 553 31.97 13.79 23.82
N GLU A 554 32.54 14.67 24.65
CA GLU A 554 33.58 15.62 24.21
C GLU A 554 34.84 14.91 23.70
N MET A 555 35.26 13.82 24.35
CA MET A 555 36.37 12.99 23.89
C MET A 555 36.09 12.46 22.47
N LEU A 556 34.92 11.88 22.23
CA LEU A 556 34.54 11.40 20.90
C LEU A 556 34.53 12.53 19.86
N ILE A 557 33.96 13.70 20.19
CA ILE A 557 33.91 14.85 19.27
C ILE A 557 35.32 15.33 18.89
N LYS A 558 36.25 15.36 19.85
CA LYS A 558 37.64 15.77 19.61
C LYS A 558 38.38 14.77 18.71
N GLY A 559 38.04 13.49 18.77
CA GLY A 559 38.73 12.43 18.04
C GLY A 559 37.90 11.71 16.97
N VAL A 560 36.88 12.35 16.38
CA VAL A 560 35.95 11.73 15.40
C VAL A 560 36.67 10.91 14.33
N SER A 561 37.65 11.51 13.66
CA SER A 561 38.41 10.86 12.58
C SER A 561 39.37 9.79 13.09
N GLN A 562 39.90 9.96 14.30
CA GLN A 562 40.91 9.07 14.90
C GLN A 562 40.29 7.81 15.50
N TYR A 563 39.10 7.92 16.10
CA TYR A 563 38.45 6.86 16.87
C TYR A 563 37.49 6.04 16.00
N VAL A 564 36.71 6.71 15.16
CA VAL A 564 35.58 6.12 14.39
C VAL A 564 35.58 6.55 12.93
N GLY A 565 36.77 6.79 12.36
CA GLY A 565 36.93 6.99 10.92
C GLY A 565 36.67 5.71 10.11
N PRO A 566 36.46 5.81 8.79
CA PRO A 566 36.17 4.67 7.92
C PRO A 566 37.21 3.54 8.02
N ASP A 567 38.49 3.89 8.13
CA ASP A 567 39.59 2.92 8.28
C ASP A 567 39.50 2.14 9.60
N LYS A 568 39.06 2.79 10.69
CA LYS A 568 38.88 2.12 11.99
C LYS A 568 37.67 1.20 11.95
N LEU A 569 36.55 1.68 11.42
CA LEU A 569 35.33 0.87 11.25
C LEU A 569 35.55 -0.30 10.28
N SER A 570 36.49 -0.19 9.34
CA SER A 570 36.88 -1.31 8.47
C SER A 570 37.42 -2.53 9.23
N LEU A 571 37.74 -2.41 10.53
CA LEU A 571 38.15 -3.53 11.37
C LEU A 571 36.98 -4.25 12.06
N LEU A 572 35.72 -3.81 11.87
CA LEU A 572 34.55 -4.55 12.36
C LEU A 572 34.51 -5.97 11.77
N ASN A 573 34.01 -6.94 12.52
CA ASN A 573 33.94 -8.33 12.05
C ASN A 573 32.95 -8.47 10.89
N PHE A 574 33.15 -9.52 10.10
CA PHE A 574 32.16 -9.89 9.10
C PHE A 574 30.95 -10.51 9.80
N ILE A 575 29.76 -10.06 9.41
CA ILE A 575 28.49 -10.67 9.79
C ILE A 575 28.04 -11.48 8.58
N GLU A 576 27.59 -12.71 8.83
CA GLU A 576 26.97 -13.58 7.83
C GLU A 576 25.47 -13.68 8.12
N PRO A 577 24.62 -12.83 7.49
CA PRO A 577 23.19 -12.91 7.70
C PRO A 577 22.62 -14.23 7.14
N ASN A 578 21.72 -14.85 7.91
CA ASN A 578 20.96 -16.01 7.51
C ASN A 578 19.85 -15.66 6.48
N PHE A 579 20.20 -15.48 5.20
CA PHE A 579 19.20 -15.27 4.15
C PHE A 579 18.58 -16.60 3.69
N ILE A 580 17.26 -16.60 3.45
CA ILE A 580 16.61 -17.74 2.79
C ILE A 580 17.21 -17.96 1.40
N LYS A 581 17.50 -19.22 1.10
CA LYS A 581 17.77 -19.66 -0.28
C LYS A 581 16.44 -19.87 -0.98
N PRO A 582 16.16 -19.15 -2.09
CA PRO A 582 14.94 -19.35 -2.86
C PRO A 582 14.77 -20.81 -3.27
N ASN A 583 13.54 -21.33 -3.15
CA ASN A 583 13.20 -22.70 -3.52
C ASN A 583 12.03 -22.74 -4.50
N ARG A 584 11.80 -23.90 -5.10
CA ARG A 584 10.82 -24.07 -6.19
C ARG A 584 9.38 -24.25 -5.70
N GLU A 585 9.16 -24.34 -4.39
CA GLU A 585 7.88 -24.75 -3.81
C GLU A 585 7.15 -23.60 -3.12
N SER A 586 7.87 -22.51 -2.83
CA SER A 586 7.34 -21.42 -2.01
C SER A 586 7.99 -20.07 -2.29
N GLN A 587 7.30 -19.01 -1.89
CA GLN A 587 7.75 -17.62 -1.99
C GLN A 587 7.31 -16.83 -0.76
N TYR A 588 8.17 -15.94 -0.27
CA TYR A 588 7.82 -14.98 0.77
C TYR A 588 7.51 -13.60 0.17
N PHE A 589 6.54 -12.91 0.75
CA PHE A 589 6.37 -11.46 0.63
C PHE A 589 6.50 -10.81 2.00
N TYR A 590 7.37 -9.82 2.12
CA TYR A 590 7.66 -9.14 3.39
C TYR A 590 6.98 -7.77 3.43
N PHE A 591 6.18 -7.50 4.46
CA PHE A 591 5.47 -6.23 4.67
C PHE A 591 5.93 -5.57 5.99
N ASN A 592 5.39 -4.41 6.34
CA ASN A 592 5.86 -3.64 7.52
C ASN A 592 5.79 -4.39 8.87
N THR A 593 4.79 -5.25 9.07
CA THR A 593 4.45 -5.86 10.37
C THR A 593 4.39 -7.38 10.32
N LYS A 594 4.31 -7.95 9.12
CA LYS A 594 4.14 -9.38 8.87
C LYS A 594 4.71 -9.74 7.51
N CYS A 595 4.83 -11.03 7.26
CA CYS A 595 5.14 -11.60 5.96
C CYS A 595 4.04 -12.57 5.52
N TRP A 596 3.94 -12.81 4.22
CA TRP A 596 3.13 -13.88 3.65
C TRP A 596 4.04 -14.98 3.16
N TYR A 597 3.77 -16.20 3.59
CA TYR A 597 4.37 -17.40 3.05
C TYR A 597 3.40 -18.05 2.06
N VAL A 598 3.76 -17.99 0.77
CA VAL A 598 2.95 -18.49 -0.34
C VAL A 598 3.51 -19.84 -0.78
N THR A 599 2.65 -20.86 -0.78
CA THR A 599 2.91 -22.20 -1.31
C THR A 599 1.88 -22.49 -2.40
N LYS A 600 2.01 -23.62 -3.10
CA LYS A 600 1.00 -24.05 -4.09
C LYS A 600 -0.42 -24.03 -3.52
N ASP A 601 -0.61 -24.56 -2.31
CA ASP A 601 -1.95 -24.83 -1.76
C ASP A 601 -2.45 -23.75 -0.78
N ASN A 602 -1.55 -22.95 -0.19
CA ASN A 602 -1.92 -22.02 0.88
C ASN A 602 -1.08 -20.74 0.91
N VAL A 603 -1.67 -19.67 1.44
CA VAL A 603 -1.00 -18.41 1.81
C VAL A 603 -1.16 -18.20 3.32
N GLN A 604 -0.04 -18.20 4.05
CA GLN A 604 -0.03 -18.00 5.49
C GLN A 604 0.48 -16.61 5.85
N GLU A 605 -0.26 -15.89 6.70
CA GLU A 605 0.24 -14.65 7.30
C GLU A 605 1.07 -14.99 8.55
N ILE A 606 2.34 -14.57 8.57
CA ILE A 606 3.31 -14.90 9.61
C ILE A 606 3.90 -13.60 10.15
N GLY A 607 3.90 -13.42 11.48
CA GLY A 607 4.57 -12.29 12.12
C GLY A 607 6.10 -12.46 12.14
N TYR A 608 6.83 -11.35 12.24
CA TYR A 608 8.30 -11.37 12.23
C TYR A 608 8.91 -12.09 13.44
N GLU A 609 8.15 -12.26 14.52
CA GLU A 609 8.52 -13.01 15.71
C GLU A 609 8.68 -14.52 15.48
N VAL A 610 8.15 -15.04 14.36
CA VAL A 610 8.15 -16.48 14.04
C VAL A 610 9.25 -16.84 13.03
N ILE A 611 9.88 -15.85 12.39
CA ILE A 611 10.93 -16.10 11.40
C ILE A 611 12.32 -16.09 12.04
N ASP A 612 13.19 -16.99 11.58
CA ASP A 612 14.58 -17.17 12.02
C ASP A 612 15.62 -16.69 11.00
N HIS A 613 15.16 -16.25 9.84
CA HIS A 613 15.97 -15.76 8.74
C HIS A 613 15.96 -14.23 8.68
N HIS A 614 16.97 -13.69 8.03
CA HIS A 614 17.14 -12.28 7.79
C HIS A 614 16.64 -11.89 6.39
N ILE A 615 16.27 -10.62 6.25
CA ILE A 615 15.83 -10.01 5.01
C ILE A 615 16.55 -8.68 4.78
N TRP A 616 16.71 -8.28 3.53
CA TRP A 616 17.15 -6.93 3.22
C TRP A 616 16.02 -5.92 3.47
N GLU A 617 16.36 -4.71 3.93
CA GLU A 617 15.38 -3.64 4.15
C GLU A 617 14.50 -3.37 2.93
N GLU A 618 15.07 -3.40 1.72
CA GLU A 618 14.36 -3.20 0.46
C GLU A 618 13.33 -4.29 0.11
N GLN A 619 13.46 -5.49 0.70
CA GLN A 619 12.46 -6.55 0.57
C GLN A 619 11.21 -6.22 1.39
N GLN A 620 11.34 -5.44 2.46
CA GLN A 620 10.24 -5.04 3.33
C GLN A 620 9.38 -3.95 2.65
N LYS A 621 8.18 -4.32 2.21
CA LYS A 621 7.24 -3.39 1.58
C LYS A 621 6.55 -2.52 2.61
N ILE A 622 6.58 -1.20 2.37
CA ILE A 622 5.95 -0.19 3.22
C ILE A 622 4.42 -0.26 3.13
N ILE A 623 3.90 -0.69 1.97
CA ILE A 623 2.46 -0.82 1.73
C ILE A 623 1.93 -1.99 2.57
N PRO A 624 1.01 -1.76 3.51
CA PRO A 624 0.42 -2.85 4.27
C PRO A 624 -0.42 -3.75 3.35
N ALA A 625 -0.43 -5.04 3.63
CA ALA A 625 -1.26 -6.01 2.95
C ALA A 625 -1.99 -6.91 3.97
N LYS A 626 -3.18 -7.36 3.59
CA LYS A 626 -4.01 -8.31 4.33
C LYS A 626 -4.51 -9.41 3.39
N TYR A 627 -4.19 -10.65 3.72
CA TYR A 627 -4.65 -11.80 2.96
C TYR A 627 -6.16 -11.93 3.10
N LEU A 628 -6.86 -12.15 1.99
CA LEU A 628 -8.32 -12.18 1.95
C LEU A 628 -8.91 -13.55 2.31
N GLY A 629 -8.06 -14.58 2.48
CA GLY A 629 -8.48 -15.93 2.88
C GLY A 629 -8.86 -16.85 1.72
N SER A 630 -8.98 -16.32 0.49
CA SER A 630 -9.28 -17.10 -0.71
C SER A 630 -8.64 -16.51 -1.97
N PRO A 631 -8.29 -17.34 -2.98
CA PRO A 631 -7.81 -16.86 -4.28
C PRO A 631 -8.83 -15.98 -5.00
N LEU A 632 -8.34 -15.03 -5.81
CA LEU A 632 -9.18 -14.12 -6.58
C LEU A 632 -9.76 -14.77 -7.84
N ILE A 633 -9.02 -15.71 -8.41
CA ILE A 633 -9.37 -16.48 -9.60
C ILE A 633 -8.96 -17.95 -9.43
N HIS A 634 -9.89 -18.84 -9.78
CA HIS A 634 -9.65 -20.29 -9.76
C HIS A 634 -9.82 -20.84 -11.17
N PHE A 635 -8.80 -21.53 -11.67
CA PHE A 635 -8.85 -22.24 -12.94
C PHE A 635 -9.20 -23.72 -12.75
N LYS A 636 -9.84 -24.30 -13.77
CA LYS A 636 -10.11 -25.73 -13.91
C LYS A 636 -9.80 -26.15 -15.34
N ILE A 637 -9.30 -27.37 -15.49
CA ILE A 637 -9.09 -28.03 -16.77
C ILE A 637 -9.96 -29.29 -16.74
N ASP A 638 -10.75 -29.50 -17.78
CA ASP A 638 -11.52 -30.73 -17.96
C ASP A 638 -10.70 -31.85 -18.64
N GLN A 639 -11.37 -32.95 -19.01
CA GLN A 639 -10.72 -34.10 -19.65
C GLN A 639 -10.32 -33.84 -21.11
N ASP A 640 -10.87 -32.80 -21.74
CA ASP A 640 -10.68 -32.46 -23.16
C ASP A 640 -9.71 -31.26 -23.34
N ASN A 641 -8.94 -30.91 -22.30
CA ASN A 641 -8.07 -29.73 -22.26
C ASN A 641 -8.83 -28.39 -22.46
N GLN A 642 -10.10 -28.32 -22.06
CA GLN A 642 -10.85 -27.09 -21.99
C GLN A 642 -10.59 -26.40 -20.65
N TYR A 643 -10.10 -25.16 -20.73
CA TYR A 643 -9.80 -24.31 -19.60
C TYR A 643 -11.02 -23.47 -19.27
N SER A 644 -11.34 -23.37 -17.99
CA SER A 644 -12.36 -22.47 -17.47
C SER A 644 -11.90 -21.82 -16.17
N TYR A 645 -12.47 -20.67 -15.83
CA TYR A 645 -12.16 -20.01 -14.56
C TYR A 645 -13.40 -19.43 -13.87
N THR A 646 -13.27 -19.22 -12.55
CA THR A 646 -14.28 -18.55 -11.73
C THR A 646 -13.61 -17.45 -10.92
N LEU A 647 -14.30 -16.31 -10.77
CA LEU A 647 -13.85 -15.15 -10.00
C LEU A 647 -14.55 -15.08 -8.65
N SER A 648 -13.82 -14.74 -7.60
CA SER A 648 -14.43 -14.35 -6.32
C SER A 648 -15.03 -12.93 -6.41
N GLU A 649 -15.83 -12.55 -5.40
CA GLU A 649 -16.39 -11.20 -5.32
C GLU A 649 -15.29 -10.12 -5.21
N GLU A 650 -14.20 -10.46 -4.54
CA GLU A 650 -12.98 -9.65 -4.45
C GLU A 650 -12.24 -9.62 -5.79
N GLY A 651 -12.17 -10.76 -6.50
CA GLY A 651 -11.55 -10.85 -7.82
C GLY A 651 -12.23 -9.96 -8.87
N LYS A 652 -13.56 -9.85 -8.82
CA LYS A 652 -14.34 -8.93 -9.65
C LYS A 652 -14.00 -7.45 -9.39
N LYS A 653 -13.57 -7.10 -8.17
CA LYS A 653 -13.21 -5.73 -7.77
C LYS A 653 -11.75 -5.36 -8.07
N SER A 654 -10.91 -6.34 -8.38
CA SER A 654 -9.49 -6.13 -8.66
C SER A 654 -9.31 -5.52 -10.05
N HIS A 655 -8.96 -4.23 -10.13
CA HIS A 655 -8.76 -3.56 -11.42
C HIS A 655 -7.71 -4.27 -12.28
N TYR A 656 -6.61 -4.71 -11.66
CA TYR A 656 -5.52 -5.34 -12.40
C TYR A 656 -5.88 -6.73 -12.92
N LEU A 657 -6.67 -7.51 -12.18
CA LEU A 657 -7.19 -8.79 -12.68
C LEU A 657 -8.15 -8.58 -13.86
N GLN A 658 -9.05 -7.61 -13.76
CA GLN A 658 -9.94 -7.25 -14.87
C GLN A 658 -9.16 -6.78 -16.10
N PHE A 659 -8.09 -6.00 -15.90
CA PHE A 659 -7.18 -5.61 -16.98
C PHE A 659 -6.53 -6.82 -17.67
N LEU A 660 -6.07 -7.82 -16.90
CA LEU A 660 -5.50 -9.04 -17.46
C LEU A 660 -6.54 -9.86 -18.23
N ILE A 661 -7.78 -9.90 -17.76
CA ILE A 661 -8.91 -10.53 -18.48
C ILE A 661 -9.15 -9.81 -19.81
N ASN A 662 -9.27 -8.48 -19.79
CA ASN A 662 -9.52 -7.66 -20.98
C ASN A 662 -8.41 -7.82 -22.03
N THR A 663 -7.14 -7.76 -21.61
CA THR A 663 -5.98 -7.97 -22.48
C THR A 663 -5.79 -9.42 -22.95
N SER A 664 -6.57 -10.36 -22.42
CA SER A 664 -6.59 -11.77 -22.86
C SER A 664 -7.81 -12.11 -23.70
N ASN A 665 -8.76 -11.18 -23.84
CA ASN A 665 -9.96 -11.37 -24.62
C ASN A 665 -9.73 -10.91 -26.08
N PHE A 666 -9.54 -11.86 -26.99
CA PHE A 666 -9.37 -11.62 -28.43
C PHE A 666 -10.70 -11.56 -29.20
N THR A 667 -11.79 -11.99 -28.57
CA THR A 667 -13.14 -12.02 -29.18
C THR A 667 -14.00 -10.82 -28.74
N TRP A 668 -13.42 -9.82 -28.08
CA TRP A 668 -14.14 -8.67 -27.51
C TRP A 668 -14.98 -7.85 -28.51
N ARG A 669 -14.69 -7.94 -29.81
CA ARG A 669 -15.46 -7.30 -30.89
C ARG A 669 -16.64 -8.13 -31.41
N LYS A 670 -16.68 -9.42 -31.08
CA LYS A 670 -17.74 -10.35 -31.50
C LYS A 670 -18.88 -10.32 -30.49
N SER A 671 -20.11 -10.56 -30.93
CA SER A 671 -21.21 -10.79 -30.00
C SER A 671 -21.07 -12.17 -29.34
N LYS A 672 -21.78 -12.40 -28.22
CA LYS A 672 -21.74 -13.70 -27.50
C LYS A 672 -22.29 -14.86 -28.31
N GLU A 673 -23.04 -14.58 -29.37
CA GLU A 673 -23.61 -15.59 -30.28
C GLU A 673 -22.64 -15.95 -31.43
N ASP A 674 -21.55 -15.18 -31.59
CA ASP A 674 -20.68 -15.23 -32.78
C ASP A 674 -19.28 -15.86 -32.56
N PHE A 675 -18.92 -16.26 -31.34
CA PHE A 675 -17.62 -16.90 -31.07
C PHE A 675 -17.77 -18.35 -30.62
N SER A 676 -16.85 -19.21 -31.07
CA SER A 676 -16.92 -20.65 -30.82
C SER A 676 -16.36 -21.02 -29.43
N PRO A 677 -16.74 -22.19 -28.87
CA PRO A 677 -16.16 -22.69 -27.62
C PRO A 677 -14.63 -22.80 -27.65
N GLU A 678 -14.04 -23.07 -28.82
CA GLU A 678 -12.59 -23.09 -29.01
C GLU A 678 -11.98 -21.69 -28.85
N GLU A 679 -12.59 -20.64 -29.42
CA GLU A 679 -12.10 -19.26 -29.26
C GLU A 679 -12.23 -18.76 -27.81
N GLU A 680 -13.26 -19.19 -27.09
CA GLU A 680 -13.40 -18.91 -25.65
C GLU A 680 -12.29 -19.61 -24.84
N ASN A 681 -12.00 -20.87 -25.17
CA ASN A 681 -10.90 -21.62 -24.55
C ASN A 681 -9.54 -20.95 -24.83
N GLU A 682 -9.29 -20.46 -26.04
CA GLU A 682 -8.07 -19.70 -26.37
C GLU A 682 -7.89 -18.48 -25.46
N ASN A 683 -8.95 -17.70 -25.24
CA ASN A 683 -8.92 -16.55 -24.33
C ASN A 683 -8.57 -16.95 -22.89
N HIS A 684 -9.10 -18.08 -22.42
CA HIS A 684 -8.80 -18.62 -21.09
C HIS A 684 -7.33 -19.04 -20.97
N ILE A 685 -6.77 -19.69 -21.99
CA ILE A 685 -5.34 -20.06 -22.03
C ILE A 685 -4.47 -18.79 -22.04
N HIS A 686 -4.84 -17.76 -22.82
CA HIS A 686 -4.12 -16.49 -22.83
C HIS A 686 -4.09 -15.82 -21.45
N LEU A 687 -5.20 -15.85 -20.70
CA LEU A 687 -5.27 -15.31 -19.35
C LEU A 687 -4.40 -16.12 -18.38
N LEU A 688 -4.54 -17.45 -18.39
CA LEU A 688 -3.76 -18.34 -17.52
C LEU A 688 -2.26 -18.19 -17.79
N SER A 689 -1.86 -18.07 -19.06
CA SER A 689 -0.48 -17.83 -19.48
C SER A 689 0.09 -16.55 -18.87
N LYS A 690 -0.65 -15.43 -18.93
CA LYS A 690 -0.22 -14.16 -18.32
C LYS A 690 -0.09 -14.26 -16.79
N LEU A 691 -1.07 -14.88 -16.13
CA LEU A 691 -1.06 -15.06 -14.67
C LEU A 691 0.12 -15.93 -14.21
N CYS A 692 0.37 -17.05 -14.90
CA CYS A 692 1.51 -17.93 -14.60
C CYS A 692 2.85 -17.25 -14.89
N ALA A 693 2.95 -16.46 -15.96
CA ALA A 693 4.16 -15.69 -16.26
C ALA A 693 4.45 -14.63 -15.19
N ILE A 694 3.43 -13.93 -14.68
CA ILE A 694 3.56 -13.01 -13.54
C ILE A 694 4.04 -13.76 -12.29
N GLY A 695 3.47 -14.94 -12.02
CA GLY A 695 3.89 -15.80 -10.91
C GLY A 695 5.36 -16.21 -11.02
N TYR A 696 5.78 -16.69 -12.19
CA TYR A 696 7.17 -17.05 -12.49
C TYR A 696 8.13 -15.88 -12.27
N MET A 697 7.76 -14.67 -12.72
CA MET A 697 8.61 -13.48 -12.57
C MET A 697 8.64 -12.95 -11.12
N ALA A 698 7.56 -13.13 -10.35
CA ALA A 698 7.48 -12.72 -8.95
C ALA A 698 8.20 -13.69 -7.99
N MET A 699 8.32 -14.97 -8.35
CA MET A 699 9.13 -15.92 -7.59
C MET A 699 10.61 -15.57 -7.69
N GLU A 700 11.34 -15.66 -6.59
CA GLU A 700 12.80 -15.44 -6.59
C GLU A 700 13.57 -16.64 -7.15
N ALA A 701 13.06 -17.86 -6.96
CA ALA A 701 13.75 -19.07 -7.39
C ALA A 701 13.87 -19.17 -8.91
N LYS A 702 15.06 -19.56 -9.40
CA LYS A 702 15.30 -19.93 -10.80
C LYS A 702 15.53 -21.42 -10.90
N ASP A 703 14.84 -22.03 -11.85
CA ASP A 703 14.98 -23.43 -12.20
C ASP A 703 15.69 -23.54 -13.55
N SER A 704 16.76 -24.32 -13.62
CA SER A 704 17.49 -24.57 -14.87
C SER A 704 16.62 -25.26 -15.92
N ASN A 705 15.62 -26.05 -15.51
CA ASN A 705 14.68 -26.69 -16.43
C ASN A 705 13.64 -25.71 -16.99
N VAL A 706 13.47 -24.53 -16.36
CA VAL A 706 12.46 -23.52 -16.72
C VAL A 706 13.12 -22.15 -16.85
N ALA A 707 14.25 -22.10 -17.57
CA ALA A 707 14.99 -20.87 -17.84
C ALA A 707 14.44 -20.15 -19.08
N LYS A 708 13.40 -19.32 -18.89
CA LYS A 708 12.73 -18.58 -19.98
C LYS A 708 12.73 -17.06 -19.75
N ALA A 709 12.84 -16.31 -20.85
CA ALA A 709 12.47 -14.90 -20.90
C ALA A 709 11.01 -14.75 -21.33
N ILE A 710 10.27 -13.92 -20.60
CA ILE A 710 8.88 -13.61 -20.91
C ILE A 710 8.84 -12.48 -21.96
N ILE A 711 8.06 -12.65 -23.02
CA ILE A 711 7.97 -11.67 -24.11
C ILE A 711 6.50 -11.28 -24.31
N GLY A 712 6.15 -10.05 -23.95
CA GLY A 712 4.84 -9.45 -24.22
C GLY A 712 4.78 -8.83 -25.61
N MET A 713 3.87 -9.30 -26.46
CA MET A 713 3.67 -8.81 -27.82
C MET A 713 2.19 -8.54 -28.16
N ASP A 714 1.92 -7.70 -29.17
CA ASP A 714 0.55 -7.56 -29.70
C ASP A 714 0.06 -8.87 -30.30
N GLY A 715 -1.22 -9.20 -30.13
CA GLY A 715 -1.81 -10.42 -30.72
C GLY A 715 -2.63 -10.19 -31.99
N LYS A 716 -2.90 -8.96 -32.41
CA LYS A 716 -3.60 -8.69 -33.70
C LYS A 716 -2.63 -8.72 -34.89
N GLN A 717 -3.11 -9.27 -36.02
CA GLN A 717 -2.49 -9.12 -37.34
C GLN A 717 -2.73 -7.68 -37.84
N SER A 718 -1.78 -6.77 -37.63
CA SER A 718 -1.67 -5.56 -38.46
C SER A 718 -0.76 -5.86 -39.66
N GLU A 719 -0.99 -5.16 -40.77
CA GLU A 719 -0.10 -5.16 -41.93
C GLU A 719 1.33 -4.86 -41.47
N VAL A 720 2.32 -5.53 -42.08
CA VAL A 720 3.73 -5.38 -41.70
C VAL A 720 4.16 -3.91 -41.80
N GLY A 721 4.24 -3.24 -40.65
CA GLY A 721 4.60 -1.81 -40.57
C GLY A 721 3.71 -1.01 -39.61
N ASP A 722 2.47 -1.44 -39.40
CA ASP A 722 1.53 -0.74 -38.52
C ASP A 722 1.76 -1.12 -37.05
N SER A 723 2.26 -0.15 -36.29
CA SER A 723 2.51 -0.26 -34.85
C SER A 723 1.21 0.00 -34.08
N ASN A 724 0.54 -1.06 -33.62
CA ASN A 724 -0.57 -0.95 -32.66
C ASN A 724 -0.01 -0.72 -31.25
N GLY A 725 0.37 0.52 -30.95
CA GLY A 725 0.84 0.90 -29.63
C GLY A 725 -0.25 0.79 -28.55
N ARG A 726 0.18 0.76 -27.28
CA ARG A 726 -0.67 0.94 -26.08
C ARG A 726 -1.61 -0.21 -25.67
N SER A 727 -1.38 -1.44 -26.11
CA SER A 727 -2.11 -2.62 -25.61
C SER A 727 -1.81 -3.05 -24.16
N GLY A 728 -0.96 -2.31 -23.45
CA GLY A 728 -0.73 -2.49 -22.02
C GLY A 728 0.39 -3.47 -21.64
N LYS A 729 1.19 -3.94 -22.58
CA LYS A 729 2.32 -4.87 -22.33
C LYS A 729 3.29 -4.36 -21.26
N SER A 730 3.67 -3.09 -21.33
CA SER A 730 4.61 -2.48 -20.41
C SER A 730 4.06 -2.41 -18.98
N LEU A 731 2.72 -2.47 -18.80
CA LEU A 731 2.10 -2.44 -17.46
C LEU A 731 2.42 -3.68 -16.63
N ILE A 732 2.72 -4.84 -17.23
CA ILE A 732 3.23 -6.02 -16.50
C ILE A 732 4.63 -5.74 -15.94
N GLY A 733 5.50 -5.14 -16.74
CA GLY A 733 6.84 -4.73 -16.29
C GLY A 733 6.77 -3.69 -15.17
N GLU A 734 5.90 -2.69 -15.31
CA GLU A 734 5.68 -1.66 -14.28
C GLU A 734 5.08 -2.21 -12.97
N LEU A 735 4.17 -3.20 -13.04
CA LEU A 735 3.72 -3.92 -11.85
C LEU A 735 4.90 -4.55 -11.11
N LEU A 736 5.74 -5.29 -11.82
CA LEU A 736 6.87 -5.98 -11.20
C LEU A 736 7.92 -5.01 -10.64
N ARG A 737 8.11 -3.84 -11.25
CA ARG A 737 8.97 -2.78 -10.68
C ARG A 737 8.53 -2.33 -9.29
N CYS A 738 7.24 -2.42 -8.97
CA CYS A 738 6.72 -2.11 -7.65
C CYS A 738 6.90 -3.27 -6.64
N VAL A 739 7.02 -4.50 -7.15
CA VAL A 739 6.99 -5.74 -6.36
C VAL A 739 8.39 -6.27 -6.08
N VAL A 740 9.25 -6.33 -7.10
CA VAL A 740 10.60 -6.92 -7.04
C VAL A 740 11.69 -5.92 -7.45
N PRO A 741 12.89 -5.99 -6.85
CA PRO A 741 14.02 -5.17 -7.28
C PRO A 741 14.33 -5.38 -8.77
N THR A 742 14.22 -4.30 -9.55
CA THR A 742 14.20 -4.35 -11.01
C THR A 742 15.23 -3.41 -11.64
N ALA A 743 15.99 -3.91 -12.62
CA ALA A 743 16.76 -3.09 -13.54
C ALA A 743 15.94 -2.80 -14.81
N TYR A 744 15.76 -1.53 -15.14
CA TYR A 744 15.00 -1.08 -16.31
C TYR A 744 15.93 -0.72 -17.45
N ILE A 745 15.65 -1.22 -18.65
CA ILE A 745 16.47 -0.98 -19.85
C ILE A 745 15.58 -0.50 -20.99
N PRO A 746 15.86 0.69 -21.57
CA PRO A 746 15.14 1.17 -22.75
C PRO A 746 15.60 0.42 -24.01
N GLY A 747 14.69 -0.33 -24.63
CA GLY A 747 14.96 -1.22 -25.76
C GLY A 747 15.15 -0.54 -27.12
N LYS A 748 14.81 0.76 -27.26
CA LYS A 748 14.98 1.52 -28.52
C LYS A 748 16.40 2.05 -28.78
N ARG A 749 17.35 1.77 -27.89
CA ARG A 749 18.76 2.19 -28.09
C ARG A 749 19.41 1.40 -29.23
N SER A 750 19.99 2.11 -30.20
CA SER A 750 20.65 1.52 -31.37
C SER A 750 21.96 0.81 -31.03
N ASP A 751 22.59 1.16 -29.91
CA ASP A 751 23.87 0.64 -29.41
C ASP A 751 23.73 -0.51 -28.41
N ILE A 752 22.51 -0.97 -28.13
CA ILE A 752 22.22 -1.97 -27.08
C ILE A 752 23.05 -3.25 -27.18
N PHE A 753 23.40 -3.69 -28.39
CA PHE A 753 24.17 -4.91 -28.63
C PHE A 753 25.70 -4.71 -28.52
N ASN A 754 26.16 -3.46 -28.56
CA ASN A 754 27.58 -3.10 -28.55
C ASN A 754 28.01 -2.42 -27.22
N ASP A 755 27.05 -2.00 -26.39
CA ASP A 755 27.33 -1.37 -25.10
C ASP A 755 27.83 -2.40 -24.07
N GLN A 756 29.11 -2.30 -23.73
CA GLN A 756 29.74 -3.16 -22.71
C GLN A 756 29.18 -2.93 -21.29
N PHE A 757 28.50 -1.80 -21.07
CA PHE A 757 27.92 -1.38 -19.78
C PHE A 757 26.39 -1.48 -19.76
N ILE A 758 25.76 -2.19 -20.71
CA ILE A 758 24.30 -2.33 -20.79
C ILE A 758 23.67 -2.88 -19.49
N TRP A 759 24.42 -3.69 -18.74
CA TRP A 759 23.98 -4.29 -17.48
C TRP A 759 24.41 -3.51 -16.24
N ASN A 760 24.88 -2.26 -16.37
CA ASN A 760 25.41 -1.47 -15.25
C ASN A 760 24.42 -1.32 -14.08
N ASP A 761 23.12 -1.34 -14.36
CA ASP A 761 22.08 -1.20 -13.33
C ASP A 761 21.63 -2.55 -12.74
N VAL A 762 22.20 -3.67 -13.21
CA VAL A 762 22.01 -5.00 -12.62
C VAL A 762 22.96 -5.14 -11.44
N LEU A 763 22.41 -5.14 -10.23
CA LEU A 763 23.11 -5.27 -8.96
C LEU A 763 22.92 -6.67 -8.36
N GLU A 764 23.67 -7.02 -7.30
CA GLU A 764 23.58 -8.35 -6.65
C GLU A 764 22.17 -8.68 -6.12
N ASN A 765 21.37 -7.65 -5.80
CA ASN A 765 20.00 -7.77 -5.31
C ASN A 765 18.94 -7.72 -6.42
N THR A 766 19.29 -7.39 -7.66
CA THR A 766 18.35 -7.32 -8.78
C THR A 766 17.75 -8.70 -9.08
N LYS A 767 16.41 -8.81 -9.03
CA LYS A 767 15.68 -10.06 -9.30
C LYS A 767 15.03 -10.09 -10.67
N PHE A 768 14.82 -8.91 -11.25
CA PHE A 768 14.08 -8.74 -12.49
C PHE A 768 14.77 -7.74 -13.42
N VAL A 769 14.79 -8.03 -14.71
CA VAL A 769 15.25 -7.12 -15.77
C VAL A 769 14.07 -6.88 -16.70
N PHE A 770 13.70 -5.62 -16.83
CA PHE A 770 12.63 -5.19 -17.73
C PHE A 770 13.22 -4.43 -18.91
N ILE A 771 13.11 -5.01 -20.12
CA ILE A 771 13.51 -4.39 -21.37
C ILE A 771 12.24 -3.91 -22.08
N ASP A 772 12.00 -2.60 -22.07
CA ASP A 772 10.77 -2.03 -22.62
C ASP A 772 10.96 -1.50 -24.03
N ASP A 773 9.94 -1.67 -24.87
CA ASP A 773 9.84 -1.10 -26.22
C ASP A 773 11.05 -1.43 -27.13
N VAL A 774 11.35 -2.71 -27.34
CA VAL A 774 12.50 -3.11 -28.18
C VAL A 774 12.30 -2.83 -29.68
N LEU A 775 13.41 -2.64 -30.39
CA LEU A 775 13.44 -2.46 -31.85
C LEU A 775 12.87 -3.68 -32.61
N GLN A 776 12.31 -3.44 -33.80
CA GLN A 776 11.74 -4.50 -34.66
C GLN A 776 12.75 -5.63 -35.00
N ASN A 777 14.03 -5.30 -35.11
CA ASN A 777 15.11 -6.24 -35.42
C ASN A 777 15.92 -6.64 -34.17
N PHE A 778 15.29 -6.63 -33.00
CA PHE A 778 15.97 -7.01 -31.75
C PHE A 778 16.52 -8.44 -31.84
N ASN A 779 17.84 -8.60 -31.71
CA ASN A 779 18.49 -9.90 -31.71
C ASN A 779 18.33 -10.58 -30.34
N PHE A 780 17.39 -11.51 -30.22
CA PHE A 780 17.13 -12.22 -28.96
C PHE A 780 18.25 -13.21 -28.57
N GLU A 781 19.04 -13.71 -29.52
CA GLU A 781 20.17 -14.60 -29.22
C GLU A 781 21.20 -13.94 -28.29
N PHE A 782 21.29 -12.62 -28.31
CA PHE A 782 22.11 -11.82 -27.40
C PHE A 782 21.85 -12.15 -25.92
N LEU A 783 20.62 -12.55 -25.57
CA LEU A 783 20.20 -12.84 -24.20
C LEU A 783 20.37 -14.32 -23.80
N PHE A 784 20.70 -15.23 -24.72
CA PHE A 784 20.81 -16.66 -24.42
C PHE A 784 21.76 -16.97 -23.25
N PRO A 785 22.97 -16.37 -23.16
CA PRO A 785 23.87 -16.60 -22.04
C PRO A 785 23.26 -16.14 -20.71
N ASN A 786 22.55 -15.00 -20.71
CA ASN A 786 21.94 -14.41 -19.53
C ASN A 786 20.72 -15.20 -19.03
N ILE A 787 19.97 -15.82 -19.94
CA ILE A 787 18.79 -16.63 -19.60
C ILE A 787 19.21 -17.95 -18.97
N THR A 788 20.16 -18.66 -19.59
CA THR A 788 20.47 -20.07 -19.26
C THR A 788 21.77 -20.27 -18.48
N GLY A 789 22.57 -19.23 -18.26
CA GLY A 789 23.86 -19.32 -17.57
C GLY A 789 24.09 -18.21 -16.55
N ASP A 790 25.35 -18.05 -16.19
CA ASP A 790 25.81 -17.00 -15.28
C ASP A 790 25.80 -15.63 -15.97
N TRP A 791 25.46 -14.59 -15.20
CA TRP A 791 25.28 -13.24 -15.73
C TRP A 791 26.48 -12.36 -15.41
N SER A 792 27.29 -12.07 -16.43
CA SER A 792 28.40 -11.13 -16.33
C SER A 792 27.95 -9.67 -16.43
N VAL A 793 28.40 -8.83 -15.50
CA VAL A 793 28.10 -7.39 -15.46
C VAL A 793 29.41 -6.59 -15.41
N ASN A 794 29.56 -5.61 -16.30
CA ASN A 794 30.65 -4.64 -16.27
C ASN A 794 30.12 -3.32 -15.72
N TYR A 795 30.63 -2.87 -14.56
CA TYR A 795 30.28 -1.57 -13.99
C TYR A 795 31.19 -0.46 -14.50
N LYS A 796 30.62 0.71 -14.79
CA LYS A 796 31.39 1.86 -15.22
C LYS A 796 32.28 2.36 -14.08
N GLY A 797 33.60 2.28 -14.26
CA GLY A 797 34.58 2.63 -13.22
C GLY A 797 34.73 1.59 -12.10
N GLY A 798 34.04 0.44 -12.22
CA GLY A 798 34.08 -0.65 -11.25
C GLY A 798 34.74 -1.92 -11.80
N ARG A 799 34.77 -2.98 -10.98
CA ARG A 799 35.21 -4.31 -11.41
C ARG A 799 34.06 -5.05 -12.09
N ARG A 800 34.40 -5.93 -13.04
CA ARG A 800 33.44 -6.89 -13.60
C ARG A 800 33.04 -7.90 -12.52
N ILE A 801 31.74 -8.15 -12.40
CA ILE A 801 31.19 -9.20 -11.54
C ILE A 801 30.47 -10.26 -12.38
N THR A 802 30.30 -11.45 -11.83
CA THR A 802 29.50 -12.52 -12.46
C THR A 802 28.51 -13.05 -11.42
N LEU A 803 27.23 -12.87 -11.69
CA LEU A 803 26.14 -13.39 -10.87
C LEU A 803 25.90 -14.86 -11.24
N PRO A 804 25.95 -15.80 -10.29
CA PRO A 804 25.58 -17.19 -10.56
C PRO A 804 24.15 -17.32 -11.07
N PHE A 805 23.86 -18.31 -11.91
CA PHE A 805 22.52 -18.56 -12.48
C PHE A 805 21.37 -18.49 -11.45
N GLU A 806 21.54 -19.10 -10.28
CA GLU A 806 20.53 -19.13 -9.21
C GLU A 806 20.21 -17.74 -8.63
N ARG A 807 21.16 -16.80 -8.73
CA ARG A 807 21.04 -15.43 -8.23
C ARG A 807 20.81 -14.40 -9.34
N SER A 808 20.92 -14.80 -10.60
CA SER A 808 20.76 -13.89 -11.74
C SER A 808 19.29 -13.54 -11.96
N PRO A 809 18.97 -12.36 -12.51
CA PRO A 809 17.58 -11.93 -12.66
C PRO A 809 16.82 -12.72 -13.74
N LYS A 810 15.48 -12.64 -13.69
CA LYS A 810 14.58 -13.05 -14.78
C LYS A 810 14.36 -11.88 -15.75
N ILE A 811 13.98 -12.17 -16.99
CA ILE A 811 13.85 -11.16 -18.06
C ILE A 811 12.40 -11.06 -18.53
N TYR A 812 11.89 -9.84 -18.63
CA TYR A 812 10.69 -9.50 -19.38
C TYR A 812 11.01 -8.52 -20.51
N ILE A 813 10.45 -8.77 -21.68
CA ILE A 813 10.59 -7.93 -22.87
C ILE A 813 9.20 -7.51 -23.32
N ALA A 814 8.97 -6.21 -23.44
CA ALA A 814 7.77 -5.68 -24.07
C ALA A 814 8.09 -5.19 -25.49
N THR A 815 7.31 -5.63 -26.47
CA THR A 815 7.54 -5.30 -27.89
C THR A 815 6.25 -5.15 -28.68
N ASN A 816 6.22 -4.23 -29.64
CA ASN A 816 5.12 -4.12 -30.59
C ASN A 816 5.30 -5.05 -31.80
N HIS A 817 6.48 -5.67 -31.95
CA HIS A 817 6.84 -6.50 -33.10
C HIS A 817 7.12 -7.95 -32.68
N ALA A 818 6.94 -8.91 -33.59
CA ALA A 818 7.40 -10.27 -33.32
C ALA A 818 8.95 -10.30 -33.28
N ILE A 819 9.50 -10.99 -32.28
CA ILE A 819 10.94 -11.21 -32.17
C ILE A 819 11.37 -12.27 -33.19
N ARG A 820 12.44 -12.00 -33.93
CA ARG A 820 12.98 -12.92 -34.94
C ARG A 820 13.73 -14.09 -34.29
N GLY A 821 13.54 -15.29 -34.83
CA GLY A 821 14.24 -16.51 -34.40
C GLY A 821 13.33 -17.74 -34.37
N ARG A 822 13.80 -18.86 -34.93
CA ARG A 822 13.08 -20.15 -34.95
C ARG A 822 14.01 -21.29 -34.56
N GLY A 823 13.42 -22.38 -34.07
CA GLY A 823 14.10 -23.61 -33.68
C GLY A 823 14.03 -23.87 -32.17
N SER A 824 14.39 -25.10 -31.79
CA SER A 824 14.33 -25.57 -30.39
C SER A 824 15.06 -24.65 -29.41
N SER A 825 16.21 -24.11 -29.81
CA SER A 825 17.00 -23.17 -29.01
C SER A 825 16.24 -21.90 -28.61
N PHE A 826 15.30 -21.43 -29.44
CA PHE A 826 14.45 -20.27 -29.15
C PHE A 826 13.23 -20.66 -28.33
N THR A 827 12.51 -21.71 -28.73
CA THR A 827 11.28 -22.16 -28.06
C THR A 827 11.53 -22.55 -26.59
N ASP A 828 12.71 -23.10 -26.30
CA ASP A 828 13.08 -23.46 -24.93
C ASP A 828 13.35 -22.24 -24.04
N ARG A 829 13.75 -21.10 -24.62
CA ARG A 829 14.13 -19.87 -23.90
C ARG A 829 13.07 -18.77 -23.94
N GLN A 830 12.00 -18.95 -24.72
CA GLN A 830 10.93 -17.98 -24.88
C GLN A 830 9.63 -18.44 -24.22
N TRP A 831 8.93 -17.48 -23.61
CA TRP A 831 7.53 -17.61 -23.21
C TRP A 831 6.78 -16.41 -23.76
N LEU A 832 5.98 -16.65 -24.79
CA LEU A 832 5.30 -15.59 -25.53
C LEU A 832 3.95 -15.28 -24.90
N LEU A 833 3.71 -14.01 -24.59
CA LEU A 833 2.44 -13.50 -24.09
C LEU A 833 1.83 -12.60 -25.17
N ALA A 834 0.68 -13.02 -25.71
CA ALA A 834 -0.08 -12.20 -26.65
C ALA A 834 -1.07 -11.29 -25.90
N PHE A 835 -1.11 -10.01 -26.28
CA PHE A 835 -2.05 -9.02 -25.77
C PHE A 835 -3.11 -8.72 -26.84
N SER A 836 -4.38 -8.76 -26.46
CA SER A 836 -5.46 -8.30 -27.33
C SER A 836 -5.37 -6.79 -27.55
N ASP A 837 -6.00 -6.31 -28.61
CA ASP A 837 -6.10 -4.88 -28.93
C ASP A 837 -7.31 -4.20 -28.24
N TYR A 838 -7.82 -4.83 -27.18
CA TYR A 838 -8.88 -4.27 -26.32
C TYR A 838 -8.47 -2.88 -25.86
N TYR A 839 -7.24 -2.75 -25.35
CA TYR A 839 -6.61 -1.45 -25.14
C TYR A 839 -5.77 -1.05 -26.35
N ASN A 840 -5.87 0.22 -26.73
CA ASN A 840 -5.23 0.81 -27.90
C ASN A 840 -5.13 2.33 -27.72
N ASP A 841 -4.80 3.05 -28.79
CA ASP A 841 -4.67 4.51 -28.74
C ASP A 841 -5.96 5.26 -28.38
N SER A 842 -7.11 4.68 -28.73
CA SER A 842 -8.44 5.26 -28.52
C SER A 842 -9.12 4.78 -27.24
N HIS A 843 -8.77 3.60 -26.73
CA HIS A 843 -9.35 3.01 -25.53
C HIS A 843 -8.25 2.55 -24.57
N LYS A 844 -8.10 3.22 -23.44
CA LYS A 844 -7.01 3.03 -22.48
C LYS A 844 -7.54 2.40 -21.19
N PRO A 845 -6.68 1.76 -20.38
CA PRO A 845 -7.10 1.24 -19.07
C PRO A 845 -7.73 2.30 -18.16
N VAL A 846 -7.28 3.56 -18.27
CA VAL A 846 -7.87 4.67 -17.52
C VAL A 846 -9.33 4.94 -17.89
N ASP A 847 -9.80 4.53 -19.07
CA ASP A 847 -11.19 4.73 -19.48
C ASP A 847 -12.12 3.70 -18.82
N ASP A 848 -11.66 2.46 -18.64
CA ASP A 848 -12.44 1.41 -17.95
C ASP A 848 -12.45 1.59 -16.44
N PHE A 849 -11.26 1.82 -15.88
CA PHE A 849 -11.12 1.88 -14.45
C PHE A 849 -11.33 3.31 -13.96
N GLY A 850 -11.05 4.33 -14.76
CA GLY A 850 -11.04 5.73 -14.35
C GLY A 850 -9.71 6.18 -13.74
N ILE A 851 -8.68 5.32 -13.61
CA ILE A 851 -7.36 5.66 -13.02
C ILE A 851 -6.16 5.16 -13.78
N ARG A 852 -5.04 5.78 -13.43
CA ARG A 852 -3.70 5.24 -13.62
C ARG A 852 -3.37 4.19 -12.57
N PHE A 853 -2.94 3.01 -13.02
CA PHE A 853 -2.44 1.95 -12.15
C PHE A 853 -1.20 2.40 -11.37
N PHE A 854 -1.02 1.78 -10.20
CA PHE A 854 0.12 1.94 -9.28
C PHE A 854 0.22 3.32 -8.60
N SER A 855 0.18 4.43 -9.35
CA SER A 855 0.33 5.79 -8.83
C SER A 855 -0.90 6.32 -8.10
N GLU A 856 -2.10 5.89 -8.54
CA GLU A 856 -3.39 6.39 -8.02
C GLU A 856 -4.19 5.28 -7.29
N TRP A 857 -3.55 4.15 -6.99
CA TRP A 857 -4.14 3.08 -6.19
C TRP A 857 -4.20 3.43 -4.71
N ASP A 858 -5.35 3.18 -4.12
CA ASP A 858 -5.57 3.21 -2.68
C ASP A 858 -5.12 1.90 -2.03
N PHE A 859 -5.31 1.81 -0.71
CA PHE A 859 -4.98 0.60 0.05
C PHE A 859 -5.74 -0.63 -0.49
N ASP A 860 -7.01 -0.48 -0.85
CA ASP A 860 -7.86 -1.61 -1.23
C ASP A 860 -7.38 -2.21 -2.56
N GLN A 861 -7.05 -1.39 -3.56
CA GLN A 861 -6.54 -1.87 -4.84
C GLN A 861 -5.12 -2.44 -4.74
N TRP A 862 -4.25 -1.85 -3.92
CA TRP A 862 -2.96 -2.46 -3.62
C TRP A 862 -3.11 -3.81 -2.92
N ASN A 863 -4.03 -3.91 -1.96
CA ASN A 863 -4.28 -5.15 -1.25
C ASN A 863 -4.81 -6.25 -2.18
N LEU A 864 -5.76 -5.92 -3.06
CA LEU A 864 -6.25 -6.83 -4.10
C LEU A 864 -5.12 -7.26 -5.04
N THR A 865 -4.23 -6.36 -5.40
CA THR A 865 -3.08 -6.69 -6.27
C THR A 865 -2.07 -7.60 -5.58
N TRP A 866 -1.80 -7.43 -4.28
CA TRP A 866 -0.96 -8.36 -3.51
C TRP A 866 -1.58 -9.75 -3.42
N ASN A 867 -2.90 -9.84 -3.20
CA ASN A 867 -3.62 -11.11 -3.23
C ASN A 867 -3.59 -11.74 -4.64
N LEU A 868 -3.68 -10.92 -5.69
CA LEU A 868 -3.51 -11.38 -7.08
C LEU A 868 -2.11 -11.94 -7.32
N LEU A 869 -1.06 -11.28 -6.85
CA LEU A 869 0.33 -11.74 -6.99
C LEU A 869 0.55 -13.08 -6.29
N ALA A 870 0.01 -13.25 -5.08
CA ALA A 870 0.03 -14.53 -4.38
C ALA A 870 -0.71 -15.61 -5.19
N ASN A 871 -1.90 -15.29 -5.71
CA ASN A 871 -2.67 -16.20 -6.56
C ASN A 871 -1.93 -16.56 -7.87
N CYS A 872 -1.22 -15.62 -8.49
CA CYS A 872 -0.39 -15.86 -9.67
C CYS A 872 0.76 -16.85 -9.38
N ILE A 873 1.40 -16.74 -8.22
CA ILE A 873 2.43 -17.70 -7.78
C ILE A 873 1.80 -19.08 -7.59
N GLN A 874 0.63 -19.18 -6.94
CA GLN A 874 -0.09 -20.45 -6.79
C GLN A 874 -0.42 -21.09 -8.13
N LEU A 875 -0.94 -20.30 -9.08
CA LEU A 875 -1.24 -20.76 -10.43
C LEU A 875 0.01 -21.25 -11.17
N TYR A 876 1.13 -20.53 -11.07
CA TYR A 876 2.40 -20.97 -11.66
C TYR A 876 2.91 -22.27 -11.02
N LEU A 877 2.84 -22.42 -9.69
CA LEU A 877 3.21 -23.66 -9.00
C LEU A 877 2.29 -24.83 -9.35
N GLN A 878 1.05 -24.55 -9.77
CA GLN A 878 0.07 -25.55 -10.16
C GLN A 878 0.19 -25.98 -11.62
N TYR A 879 0.33 -25.03 -12.54
CA TYR A 879 0.27 -25.26 -13.99
C TYR A 879 1.61 -25.15 -14.72
N GLY A 880 2.62 -24.55 -14.09
CA GLY A 880 3.94 -24.34 -14.68
C GLY A 880 3.91 -23.37 -15.86
N VAL A 881 4.65 -23.71 -16.93
CA VAL A 881 4.71 -22.90 -18.15
C VAL A 881 3.49 -23.21 -19.02
N VAL A 882 2.63 -22.21 -19.20
CA VAL A 882 1.46 -22.28 -20.08
C VAL A 882 1.73 -21.42 -21.31
N GLN A 883 1.99 -22.04 -22.47
CA GLN A 883 2.16 -21.29 -23.71
C GLN A 883 0.78 -20.88 -24.26
N ALA A 884 0.71 -19.66 -24.78
CA ALA A 884 -0.47 -19.19 -25.48
C ALA A 884 -0.68 -19.99 -26.80
N PRO A 885 -1.92 -20.17 -27.27
CA PRO A 885 -2.21 -20.84 -28.54
C PRO A 885 -1.44 -20.19 -29.69
N GLY A 886 -0.67 -20.99 -30.43
CA GLY A 886 0.43 -20.54 -31.29
C GLY A 886 0.14 -20.45 -32.79
N GLU A 887 -0.93 -21.07 -33.31
CA GLU A 887 -1.15 -21.16 -34.77
C GLU A 887 -1.23 -19.78 -35.44
N ARG A 888 -1.96 -18.83 -34.82
CA ARG A 888 -2.04 -17.44 -35.32
C ARG A 888 -0.72 -16.66 -35.20
N LEU A 889 0.16 -17.05 -34.29
CA LEU A 889 1.44 -16.39 -34.01
C LEU A 889 2.57 -16.89 -34.92
N GLU A 890 2.63 -18.20 -35.18
CA GLU A 890 3.56 -18.80 -36.13
C GLU A 890 3.28 -18.32 -37.56
N GLN A 891 2.00 -18.24 -37.95
CA GLN A 891 1.59 -17.62 -39.20
C GLN A 891 2.01 -16.14 -39.29
N ARG A 892 2.07 -15.41 -38.17
CA ARG A 892 2.56 -14.03 -38.12
C ARG A 892 4.07 -13.93 -38.33
N ILE A 893 4.84 -14.79 -37.65
CA ILE A 893 6.30 -14.85 -37.84
C ILE A 893 6.60 -15.22 -39.29
N LEU A 894 5.85 -16.17 -39.88
CA LEU A 894 5.90 -16.52 -41.31
C LEU A 894 5.64 -15.29 -42.17
N ARG A 895 4.49 -14.63 -42.03
CA ARG A 895 4.12 -13.44 -42.82
C ARG A 895 5.18 -12.32 -42.76
N GLN A 896 5.70 -12.03 -41.57
CA GLN A 896 6.73 -10.99 -41.39
C GLN A 896 8.08 -11.38 -42.02
N GLU A 897 8.48 -12.65 -41.92
CA GLU A 897 9.73 -13.13 -42.52
C GLU A 897 9.63 -13.24 -44.05
N ILE A 898 8.47 -13.58 -44.59
CA ILE A 898 8.19 -13.60 -46.03
C ILE A 898 8.25 -12.16 -46.58
N GLY A 899 7.47 -11.24 -45.98
CA GLY A 899 7.33 -9.84 -46.38
C GLY A 899 6.13 -9.61 -47.32
N GLU A 900 5.39 -8.52 -47.10
CA GLU A 900 4.12 -8.24 -47.80
C GLU A 900 4.27 -8.20 -49.32
N THR A 901 5.32 -7.56 -49.84
CA THR A 901 5.54 -7.48 -51.29
C THR A 901 5.66 -8.85 -51.96
N LEU A 902 6.30 -9.83 -51.29
CA LEU A 902 6.41 -11.19 -51.82
C LEU A 902 5.07 -11.92 -51.74
N ILE A 903 4.29 -11.69 -50.68
CA ILE A 903 2.97 -12.29 -50.50
C ILE A 903 2.00 -11.77 -51.56
N SER A 904 1.91 -10.45 -51.74
CA SER A 904 1.01 -9.85 -52.73
C SER A 904 1.35 -10.31 -54.14
N TRP A 905 2.64 -10.34 -54.49
CA TRP A 905 3.09 -10.86 -55.79
C TRP A 905 2.75 -12.34 -55.96
N ALA A 906 3.04 -13.18 -54.96
CA ALA A 906 2.81 -14.61 -55.07
C ALA A 906 1.30 -14.94 -55.10
N ASP A 907 0.46 -14.23 -54.35
CA ASP A 907 -0.99 -14.40 -54.38
C ASP A 907 -1.58 -14.05 -55.74
N GLU A 908 -1.11 -12.96 -56.36
CA GLU A 908 -1.51 -12.58 -57.70
C GLU A 908 -0.99 -13.58 -58.74
N TYR A 909 0.29 -13.95 -58.66
CA TYR A 909 0.93 -14.84 -59.62
C TYR A 909 0.33 -16.25 -59.59
N PHE A 910 0.08 -16.82 -58.41
CA PHE A 910 -0.49 -18.17 -58.25
C PHE A 910 -2.02 -18.17 -58.14
N SER A 911 -2.69 -17.05 -58.44
CA SER A 911 -4.16 -17.02 -58.59
C SER A 911 -4.65 -17.70 -59.86
N SER A 912 -3.79 -17.80 -60.88
CA SER A 912 -4.07 -18.51 -62.13
C SER A 912 -3.79 -20.01 -61.95
N GLU A 913 -4.74 -20.86 -62.37
CA GLU A 913 -4.56 -22.32 -62.40
C GLU A 913 -3.37 -22.73 -63.26
N GLU A 914 -2.98 -21.92 -64.25
CA GLU A 914 -1.83 -22.15 -65.14
C GLU A 914 -0.47 -22.11 -64.41
N HIS A 915 -0.42 -21.62 -63.17
CA HIS A 915 0.82 -21.51 -62.39
C HIS A 915 0.86 -22.47 -61.18
N LEU A 916 -0.25 -23.16 -60.87
CA LEU A 916 -0.31 -24.19 -59.82
C LEU A 916 -0.02 -25.57 -60.43
N ASN A 917 0.56 -26.48 -59.64
CA ASN A 917 0.96 -27.84 -60.06
C ASN A 917 1.95 -27.93 -61.24
N HIS A 918 2.39 -26.80 -61.81
CA HIS A 918 3.37 -26.75 -62.89
C HIS A 918 4.81 -26.61 -62.39
N ARG A 919 5.77 -27.12 -63.17
CA ARG A 919 7.20 -27.02 -62.89
C ARG A 919 7.76 -25.72 -63.47
N LEU A 920 7.91 -24.71 -62.61
CA LEU A 920 8.31 -23.35 -62.98
C LEU A 920 9.81 -23.12 -62.74
N VAL A 921 10.45 -22.31 -63.59
CA VAL A 921 11.87 -21.99 -63.47
C VAL A 921 12.06 -20.96 -62.34
N LYS A 922 12.90 -21.28 -61.34
CA LYS A 922 13.16 -20.38 -60.20
C LYS A 922 13.65 -18.99 -60.64
N LYS A 923 14.49 -18.93 -61.66
CA LYS A 923 15.04 -17.67 -62.17
C LYS A 923 13.92 -16.76 -62.68
N ASP A 924 12.99 -17.32 -63.45
CA ASP A 924 11.88 -16.58 -64.04
C ASP A 924 10.91 -16.09 -62.95
N LEU A 925 10.67 -16.90 -61.92
CA LEU A 925 9.90 -16.50 -60.73
C LEU A 925 10.56 -15.33 -59.98
N TYR A 926 11.88 -15.39 -59.76
CA TYR A 926 12.61 -14.31 -59.11
C TYR A 926 12.64 -13.03 -59.96
N ASP A 927 12.82 -13.15 -61.26
CA ASP A 927 12.79 -12.03 -62.20
C ASP A 927 11.38 -11.41 -62.26
N ALA A 928 10.32 -12.21 -62.27
CA ALA A 928 8.93 -11.75 -62.18
C ALA A 928 8.63 -10.98 -60.88
N PHE A 929 9.10 -11.50 -59.74
CA PHE A 929 9.00 -10.80 -58.45
C PHE A 929 9.77 -9.46 -58.47
N CYS A 930 10.95 -9.42 -59.07
CA CYS A 930 11.73 -8.18 -59.20
C CYS A 930 11.13 -7.19 -60.21
N ILE A 931 10.30 -7.64 -61.16
CA ILE A 931 9.55 -6.76 -62.06
C ILE A 931 8.36 -6.13 -61.32
N TYR A 932 7.69 -6.90 -60.45
CA TYR A 932 6.59 -6.45 -59.62
C TYR A 932 7.01 -5.29 -58.68
N ASP A 933 8.18 -5.39 -58.04
CA ASP A 933 8.79 -4.29 -57.31
C ASP A 933 10.33 -4.26 -57.54
N PRO A 934 10.82 -3.36 -58.41
CA PRO A 934 12.24 -3.23 -58.73
C PRO A 934 13.14 -2.92 -57.52
N MET A 935 12.61 -2.35 -56.44
CA MET A 935 13.40 -2.05 -55.24
C MET A 935 13.83 -3.33 -54.48
N GLN A 936 13.10 -4.43 -54.63
CA GLN A 936 13.37 -5.69 -53.89
C GLN A 936 14.69 -6.34 -54.28
N ARG A 937 15.24 -6.06 -55.47
CA ARG A 937 16.60 -6.51 -55.88
C ARG A 937 17.70 -6.10 -54.90
N LYS A 938 17.49 -5.02 -54.15
CA LYS A 938 18.43 -4.53 -53.13
C LYS A 938 18.30 -5.26 -51.79
N TYR A 939 17.14 -5.85 -51.50
CA TYR A 939 16.78 -6.37 -50.17
C TYR A 939 16.68 -7.90 -50.11
N ILE A 940 16.35 -8.57 -51.21
CA ILE A 940 16.16 -10.03 -51.26
C ILE A 940 17.07 -10.61 -52.34
N SER A 941 18.03 -11.46 -51.94
CA SER A 941 18.88 -12.20 -52.89
C SER A 941 18.16 -13.43 -53.47
N PRO A 942 18.61 -14.01 -54.60
CA PRO A 942 18.02 -15.24 -55.16
C PRO A 942 18.01 -16.44 -54.20
N THR A 943 18.96 -16.47 -53.26
CA THR A 943 19.03 -17.50 -52.20
C THR A 943 18.01 -17.23 -51.10
N ALA A 944 17.87 -15.96 -50.67
CA ALA A 944 16.88 -15.55 -49.69
C ALA A 944 15.45 -15.69 -50.23
N PHE A 945 15.25 -15.44 -51.53
CA PHE A 945 13.97 -15.62 -52.23
C PHE A 945 13.47 -17.06 -52.09
N LYS A 946 14.32 -18.07 -52.37
CA LYS A 946 13.96 -19.48 -52.20
C LYS A 946 13.46 -19.78 -50.78
N LYS A 947 14.22 -19.33 -49.76
CA LYS A 947 13.87 -19.58 -48.36
C LYS A 947 12.51 -18.94 -48.01
N LYS A 948 12.29 -17.68 -48.40
CA LYS A 948 11.03 -16.96 -48.20
C LYS A 948 9.86 -17.58 -48.99
N PHE A 949 10.12 -18.12 -50.17
CA PHE A 949 9.11 -18.76 -51.02
C PHE A 949 8.64 -20.10 -50.46
N ILE A 950 9.54 -20.91 -49.88
CA ILE A 950 9.17 -22.11 -49.12
C ILE A 950 8.27 -21.74 -47.94
N MET A 951 8.61 -20.67 -47.22
CA MET A 951 7.81 -20.15 -46.10
C MET A 951 6.44 -19.65 -46.56
N TYR A 952 6.35 -19.07 -47.76
CA TYR A 952 5.07 -18.69 -48.38
C TYR A 952 4.19 -19.91 -48.65
N CYS A 953 4.76 -20.99 -49.20
CA CYS A 953 4.01 -22.23 -49.44
C CYS A 953 3.47 -22.80 -48.12
N ASP A 954 4.31 -22.90 -47.09
CA ASP A 954 3.93 -23.32 -45.74
C ASP A 954 2.82 -22.42 -45.14
N TRP A 955 2.95 -21.11 -45.30
CA TRP A 955 1.96 -20.13 -44.83
C TRP A 955 0.61 -20.21 -45.55
N LYS A 956 0.59 -20.49 -46.86
CA LYS A 956 -0.64 -20.66 -47.64
C LYS A 956 -1.26 -22.05 -47.52
N GLY A 957 -0.57 -23.02 -46.94
CA GLY A 957 -0.97 -24.42 -46.95
C GLY A 957 -0.70 -25.12 -48.30
N TYR A 958 0.19 -24.56 -49.13
CA TYR A 958 0.66 -25.21 -50.35
C TYR A 958 1.84 -26.13 -50.10
N LEU A 959 1.96 -27.19 -50.89
CA LEU A 959 3.11 -28.08 -50.83
C LEU A 959 4.21 -27.62 -51.79
N PHE A 960 5.39 -27.30 -51.25
CA PHE A 960 6.55 -26.94 -52.07
C PHE A 960 7.24 -28.20 -52.61
N ASN A 961 7.36 -28.31 -53.94
CA ASN A 961 7.89 -29.45 -54.68
C ASN A 961 7.24 -30.79 -54.26
N PRO A 962 5.92 -30.98 -54.52
CA PRO A 962 5.16 -32.15 -54.08
C PRO A 962 5.73 -33.49 -54.53
N HIS A 963 6.33 -33.54 -55.72
CA HIS A 963 7.01 -34.72 -56.26
C HIS A 963 8.23 -35.20 -55.44
N LYS A 964 8.64 -34.45 -54.39
CA LYS A 964 9.71 -34.84 -53.45
C LYS A 964 9.20 -35.57 -52.21
N TYR A 965 7.88 -35.69 -52.07
CA TYR A 965 7.23 -36.38 -50.96
C TYR A 965 6.55 -37.67 -51.47
N ASP A 966 6.53 -38.69 -50.61
CA ASP A 966 5.77 -39.91 -50.82
C ASP A 966 4.27 -39.61 -50.69
N SER A 967 3.50 -39.93 -51.73
CA SER A 967 2.06 -39.68 -51.81
C SER A 967 1.22 -40.49 -50.81
N LYS A 968 1.76 -41.60 -50.27
CA LYS A 968 1.08 -42.46 -49.30
C LYS A 968 1.46 -42.13 -47.86
N THR A 969 2.73 -41.80 -47.60
CA THR A 969 3.21 -41.57 -46.22
C THR A 969 3.42 -40.10 -45.87
N GLY A 970 3.35 -39.18 -46.84
CA GLY A 970 3.61 -37.75 -46.64
C GLY A 970 5.06 -37.41 -46.24
N LYS A 971 5.98 -38.38 -46.34
CA LYS A 971 7.39 -38.23 -45.93
C LYS A 971 8.27 -37.87 -47.11
N PRO A 972 9.34 -37.08 -46.93
CA PRO A 972 10.25 -36.74 -48.01
C PRO A 972 11.06 -37.96 -48.46
N PHE A 973 11.31 -38.09 -49.77
CA PHE A 973 12.13 -39.18 -50.33
C PHE A 973 13.60 -39.13 -49.90
N LYS A 974 14.10 -37.95 -49.50
CA LYS A 974 15.47 -37.73 -49.04
C LYS A 974 15.49 -36.73 -47.91
N THR A 975 16.28 -37.02 -46.87
CA THR A 975 16.61 -36.10 -45.78
C THR A 975 18.10 -35.81 -45.77
N ASP A 976 18.50 -34.66 -45.26
CA ASP A 976 19.90 -34.32 -45.02
C ASP A 976 20.43 -34.95 -43.72
N LYS A 977 21.66 -34.58 -43.34
CA LYS A 977 22.35 -35.11 -42.14
C LYS A 977 21.68 -34.70 -40.82
N ASP A 978 20.86 -33.65 -40.84
CA ASP A 978 20.14 -33.13 -39.68
C ASP A 978 18.66 -33.59 -39.68
N GLY A 979 18.28 -34.48 -40.61
CA GLY A 979 16.92 -35.02 -40.73
C GLY A 979 15.94 -34.10 -41.48
N CYS A 980 16.39 -33.01 -42.09
CA CYS A 980 15.54 -32.07 -42.81
C CYS A 980 15.26 -32.55 -44.25
N PRO A 981 14.05 -32.33 -44.82
CA PRO A 981 13.71 -32.70 -46.19
C PRO A 981 14.61 -32.05 -47.26
N VAL A 982 15.15 -32.84 -48.20
CA VAL A 982 15.88 -32.33 -49.38
C VAL A 982 14.90 -32.03 -50.51
N LEU A 983 14.46 -30.77 -50.58
CA LEU A 983 13.40 -30.32 -51.49
C LEU A 983 13.91 -29.73 -52.82
N ASP A 984 15.21 -29.78 -53.08
CA ASP A 984 15.80 -29.25 -54.31
C ASP A 984 15.34 -30.03 -55.55
N ASP A 985 14.79 -29.31 -56.54
CA ASP A 985 14.56 -29.80 -57.89
C ASP A 985 15.49 -29.08 -58.87
N LYS A 986 16.50 -29.80 -59.37
CA LYS A 986 17.53 -29.30 -60.27
C LYS A 986 17.69 -30.24 -61.45
N ALA A 987 17.58 -29.72 -62.67
CA ALA A 987 17.86 -30.44 -63.90
C ALA A 987 18.64 -29.54 -64.87
N GLY A 988 19.72 -30.05 -65.48
CA GLY A 988 20.50 -29.30 -66.48
C GLY A 988 21.13 -27.99 -65.98
N GLY A 989 21.41 -27.87 -64.68
CA GLY A 989 21.95 -26.62 -64.08
C GLY A 989 20.89 -25.56 -63.76
N VAL A 990 19.61 -25.84 -64.03
CA VAL A 990 18.47 -24.97 -63.72
C VAL A 990 17.72 -25.53 -62.50
N GLU A 991 17.30 -24.64 -61.61
CA GLU A 991 16.49 -24.97 -60.43
C GLU A 991 15.02 -24.64 -60.69
N TYR A 992 14.13 -25.54 -60.29
CA TYR A 992 12.69 -25.46 -60.56
C TYR A 992 11.89 -25.51 -59.26
N PHE A 993 10.76 -24.78 -59.23
CA PHE A 993 9.77 -24.79 -58.14
C PHE A 993 8.43 -25.28 -58.68
N THR A 994 7.76 -26.13 -57.91
CA THR A 994 6.39 -26.60 -58.14
C THR A 994 5.59 -26.34 -56.88
N VAL A 995 4.41 -25.72 -57.02
CA VAL A 995 3.52 -25.40 -55.90
C VAL A 995 2.28 -26.27 -56.01
N GLY A 996 2.05 -27.16 -55.03
CA GLY A 996 0.91 -28.07 -55.00
C GLY A 996 -0.23 -27.57 -54.10
N THR A 997 -1.48 -27.79 -54.51
CA THR A 997 -2.70 -27.37 -53.78
C THR A 997 -3.23 -28.38 -52.76
N GLY A 998 -2.62 -29.57 -52.65
CA GLY A 998 -3.11 -30.67 -51.81
C GLY A 998 -2.55 -30.70 -50.39
N THR A 999 -3.41 -31.05 -49.42
CA THR A 999 -3.02 -31.60 -48.12
C THR A 999 -2.74 -33.09 -48.28
N CYS A 1000 -1.62 -33.59 -47.77
CA CYS A 1000 -1.39 -35.03 -47.66
C CYS A 1000 -2.26 -35.60 -46.53
N THR A 1001 -3.56 -35.80 -46.76
CA THR A 1001 -4.43 -36.54 -45.83
C THR A 1001 -4.37 -38.01 -46.17
N GLY A 1002 -3.53 -38.76 -45.46
CA GLY A 1002 -3.71 -40.19 -45.32
C GLY A 1002 -4.91 -40.46 -44.44
N ASP A 1003 -6.12 -40.40 -45.00
CA ASP A 1003 -7.34 -41.01 -44.45
C ASP A 1003 -8.48 -40.93 -45.47
N SER A 1004 -8.51 -41.91 -46.37
CA SER A 1004 -9.75 -42.40 -46.99
C SER A 1004 -9.52 -43.83 -47.50
N TYR A 1005 -9.64 -44.79 -46.58
CA TYR A 1005 -9.96 -46.16 -46.98
C TYR A 1005 -11.38 -46.18 -47.56
N SER A 1006 -11.49 -46.26 -48.88
CA SER A 1006 -12.55 -47.05 -49.51
C SER A 1006 -11.90 -48.27 -50.15
N ALA A 1007 -12.22 -49.44 -49.62
CA ALA A 1007 -11.88 -50.71 -50.23
C ALA A 1007 -12.43 -50.79 -51.66
N ASP A 1008 -11.76 -51.63 -52.47
CA ASP A 1008 -12.09 -52.05 -53.83
C ASP A 1008 -11.49 -51.22 -54.97
N THR A 1009 -10.27 -51.59 -55.40
CA THR A 1009 -9.96 -51.91 -56.81
C THR A 1009 -8.54 -52.48 -56.96
N ASN A 1010 -8.39 -53.40 -57.92
CA ASN A 1010 -7.25 -54.29 -58.11
C ASN A 1010 -5.93 -53.59 -58.44
N PHE A 1011 -4.84 -54.18 -57.91
CA PHE A 1011 -3.47 -54.03 -58.39
C PHE A 1011 -3.35 -54.57 -59.82
N GLU A 1012 -3.28 -53.69 -60.82
CA GLU A 1012 -2.63 -53.88 -62.14
C GLU A 1012 -3.01 -52.69 -63.03
N ASP A 1013 -2.35 -51.53 -62.85
CA ASP A 1013 -2.13 -50.50 -63.90
C ASP A 1013 -1.35 -49.29 -63.33
N GLU A 1014 -0.19 -49.53 -62.72
CA GLU A 1014 0.79 -48.47 -62.42
C GLU A 1014 1.64 -48.20 -63.67
N GLN A 1015 1.14 -47.42 -64.65
CA GLN A 1015 2.03 -46.62 -65.52
C GLN A 1015 1.41 -45.54 -66.40
N LYS A 1016 0.10 -45.30 -66.40
CA LYS A 1016 -0.48 -44.23 -67.23
C LYS A 1016 -1.67 -43.59 -66.54
N LEU A 1017 -1.42 -42.53 -65.79
CA LEU A 1017 -2.28 -41.36 -65.60
C LEU A 1017 -1.67 -40.54 -64.45
N ILE A 1018 -0.69 -39.72 -64.81
CA ILE A 1018 -0.36 -38.54 -64.04
C ILE A 1018 -1.01 -37.41 -64.85
N ASP A 1019 -2.25 -37.06 -64.50
CA ASP A 1019 -2.74 -35.70 -64.71
C ASP A 1019 -2.57 -34.99 -63.37
N PHE A 1020 -1.78 -33.90 -63.41
CA PHE A 1020 -1.45 -33.00 -62.31
C PHE A 1020 -2.44 -31.84 -62.24
#